data_AF-A0A5C7QAK5-F1
#
_entry.id   AF-A0A5C7QAK5-F1
#
_cell.length_a   1.000
_cell.length_b   1.000
_cell.length_c   1.000
_cell.angle_alpha   90.00
_cell.angle_beta   90.00
_cell.angle_gamma   90.00
#
_symmetry.space_group_name_H-M   'P 1'
#
loop_
_entity.id
_entity.type
_entity.pdbx_description
1 polymer ?
#
loop_
_entity_poly.entity_id
_entity_poly.type
_entity_poly.pdbx_seq_one_letter_code
_entity_poly.pdbx_strand_id
1 'polypeptide(L)'
;MARKYSSEYKNLQPYVVEDIRKVVTAAGASGGGSVTSGVTDHGALTGLSDDDHPQYLTPVRGDARYIPSTRTLTAGDGLTGGGDLSADRAFAVGAGNLITVAADSVAVANGTGTYQFIGTGSGTTAGWHNGSELAGDGLTHGTALAVGVSGLGLSVGADAVTLASSSNPGATASILASSAAGLLTLYNGAFTQTAGSAATFASGFAGSGWRADYGITTASKASFECDDLTVRGRMRVYELLIQQIRATNGSVFVSSASKVVTTTAGPNPTWTVNGSQLTFNGSNATFATTIYTITTAAAGDTSRELYHGFLYGDLIRAQQVQWNGSSFSGVIQSDLEVTSVSNLYTYNGTLVSGDAPAIGYDYVRVGNSYDTTRQGSIYLTSDDSAAPFIDIVDGVYSHAVWNSAGVTRVRVGKLSGITDWDFGGPLSGYGLYGNNVYLKGNIYATSGIFNGTVYASGGIFSGTVHASDGDFTGTVTATSGTIGGWSVGATSLTAGSGANTVGIDSGGTNPAFYAGSATPGSAPFRVTKTGDITATGTLIASSGGISGNFYVGSDVGASGNLYVGSNADMRFSADGIRCILPTAAGANIPTASQAIRWFPSGTGSWTSAVSYAGLITYKNPSPTPTVMDLILTSCVGDDDDAVLDARAIFQAGHYAGGAYTDARLEVVREKGSGAKYVATYGDRLEVENCIRLTEMSDPSNPSANQAYLFTKDNGSGKTQLCVKFSSGASIVIATQA
;
A
#
# COMPACT_ATOMS: atom_id res chain seq x y z
N MET A 1 -6.78 -76.17 -36.85
CA MET A 1 -7.84 -76.73 -37.72
C MET A 1 -8.42 -75.61 -38.57
N ALA A 2 -8.90 -75.91 -39.78
CA ALA A 2 -9.38 -74.90 -40.74
C ALA A 2 -10.91 -74.78 -40.79
N ARG A 3 -11.40 -73.53 -40.90
CA ARG A 3 -12.70 -73.10 -41.48
C ARG A 3 -12.42 -71.68 -42.03
N LYS A 4 -12.47 -71.31 -43.32
CA LYS A 4 -13.21 -71.74 -44.54
C LYS A 4 -14.63 -71.13 -44.62
N TYR A 5 -14.92 -70.54 -45.80
CA TYR A 5 -16.15 -69.82 -46.22
C TYR A 5 -16.30 -68.40 -45.65
N SER A 6 -16.95 -67.44 -46.32
CA SER A 6 -17.81 -67.46 -47.53
C SER A 6 -17.48 -66.25 -48.44
N SER A 7 -17.32 -66.34 -49.77
CA SER A 7 -18.30 -66.70 -50.82
C SER A 7 -19.61 -65.89 -50.79
N GLU A 8 -19.75 -64.97 -51.74
CA GLU A 8 -20.99 -64.39 -52.31
C GLU A 8 -22.15 -63.96 -51.39
N TYR A 9 -22.62 -62.72 -51.56
CA TYR A 9 -24.03 -62.26 -51.55
C TYR A 9 -23.94 -60.73 -51.75
N LYS A 10 -23.93 -60.15 -52.96
CA LYS A 10 -25.00 -60.17 -53.98
C LYS A 10 -26.40 -60.08 -53.34
N ASN A 11 -27.06 -58.95 -53.58
CA ASN A 11 -28.51 -58.76 -53.47
C ASN A 11 -29.10 -58.60 -52.04
N LEU A 12 -28.66 -57.55 -51.34
CA LEU A 12 -29.51 -56.83 -50.39
C LEU A 12 -29.69 -55.37 -50.85
N GLN A 13 -30.50 -55.22 -51.90
CA GLN A 13 -31.42 -54.07 -52.00
C GLN A 13 -32.40 -54.15 -50.81
N PRO A 14 -32.89 -53.02 -50.25
CA PRO A 14 -33.96 -52.28 -50.92
C PRO A 14 -33.96 -50.75 -50.75
N TYR A 15 -34.67 -50.06 -51.67
CA TYR A 15 -35.64 -48.95 -51.49
C TYR A 15 -35.34 -47.84 -50.44
N VAL A 16 -35.78 -46.59 -50.59
CA VAL A 16 -37.11 -46.10 -51.02
C VAL A 16 -37.03 -44.59 -51.39
N VAL A 17 -38.06 -44.04 -52.07
CA VAL A 17 -38.47 -42.61 -52.06
C VAL A 17 -37.36 -41.64 -52.53
N GLU A 18 -37.28 -41.16 -53.78
CA GLU A 18 -38.33 -40.66 -54.69
C GLU A 18 -39.34 -39.69 -54.05
N ASP A 19 -39.14 -38.40 -54.34
CA ASP A 19 -39.94 -37.23 -53.96
C ASP A 19 -40.08 -36.91 -52.46
N ILE A 20 -39.62 -35.72 -52.08
CA ILE A 20 -40.34 -34.68 -51.30
C ILE A 20 -39.30 -33.62 -50.87
N ARG A 21 -39.23 -32.47 -51.56
CA ARG A 21 -39.99 -31.21 -51.34
C ARG A 21 -39.18 -30.29 -50.40
N LYS A 22 -38.74 -29.11 -50.87
CA LYS A 22 -39.38 -27.79 -50.64
C LYS A 22 -39.89 -27.65 -49.19
N VAL A 23 -39.59 -26.59 -48.45
CA VAL A 23 -40.31 -25.30 -48.53
C VAL A 23 -39.61 -24.31 -47.57
N VAL A 24 -38.87 -23.31 -48.08
CA VAL A 24 -38.76 -21.94 -47.51
C VAL A 24 -38.47 -20.95 -48.66
N THR A 25 -39.22 -19.87 -48.85
CA THR A 25 -40.62 -19.81 -49.34
C THR A 25 -41.07 -18.36 -49.41
N ALA A 26 -41.60 -17.92 -50.56
CA ALA A 26 -42.32 -16.65 -50.67
C ALA A 26 -43.39 -16.64 -51.80
N ALA A 27 -44.12 -17.76 -51.97
CA ALA A 27 -45.41 -17.78 -52.69
C ALA A 27 -46.19 -19.03 -52.26
N GLY A 28 -47.14 -18.87 -51.32
CA GLY A 28 -47.88 -19.99 -50.71
C GLY A 28 -47.00 -20.81 -49.75
N ALA A 29 -47.12 -20.72 -48.42
CA ALA A 29 -48.34 -20.89 -47.64
C ALA A 29 -49.17 -22.09 -48.13
N SER A 30 -49.46 -23.12 -47.35
CA SER A 30 -49.30 -23.32 -45.90
C SER A 30 -48.79 -24.76 -45.67
N GLY A 31 -48.04 -25.03 -44.60
CA GLY A 31 -48.66 -25.19 -43.29
C GLY A 31 -49.57 -26.42 -43.32
N GLY A 32 -49.12 -27.52 -42.69
CA GLY A 32 -50.00 -28.64 -42.38
C GLY A 32 -51.23 -28.12 -41.65
N GLY A 33 -52.37 -28.79 -41.78
CA GLY A 33 -53.66 -28.21 -41.38
C GLY A 33 -53.70 -27.76 -39.92
N SER A 34 -53.49 -26.45 -39.66
CA SER A 34 -53.96 -25.59 -38.54
C SER A 34 -53.10 -24.30 -38.22
N VAL A 35 -53.34 -23.17 -38.93
CA VAL A 35 -53.50 -21.70 -38.52
C VAL A 35 -52.50 -20.89 -37.58
N THR A 36 -51.96 -19.67 -38.00
CA THR A 36 -51.90 -18.25 -37.35
C THR A 36 -50.73 -17.17 -37.71
N SER A 37 -50.98 -16.06 -38.48
CA SER A 37 -50.54 -14.55 -38.62
C SER A 37 -49.13 -13.76 -38.49
N GLY A 38 -48.90 -12.58 -39.21
CA GLY A 38 -48.11 -11.30 -38.83
C GLY A 38 -47.06 -10.51 -39.77
N VAL A 39 -47.00 -9.11 -39.92
CA VAL A 39 -45.94 -8.20 -40.64
C VAL A 39 -45.94 -6.61 -40.41
N THR A 40 -44.88 -5.75 -40.76
CA THR A 40 -44.82 -4.18 -40.82
C THR A 40 -43.56 -3.46 -41.53
N ASP A 41 -43.40 -2.08 -41.67
CA ASP A 41 -42.35 -1.26 -42.46
C ASP A 41 -42.06 0.32 -42.14
N HIS A 42 -41.10 1.09 -42.80
CA HIS A 42 -40.86 2.61 -42.82
C HIS A 42 -40.75 3.40 -44.17
N GLY A 43 -39.87 3.01 -45.14
CA GLY A 43 -39.65 3.73 -46.43
C GLY A 43 -40.32 3.04 -47.64
N ALA A 44 -40.84 1.83 -47.41
CA ALA A 44 -41.81 1.20 -48.28
C ALA A 44 -43.26 1.64 -47.94
N LEU A 45 -43.44 2.60 -47.01
CA LEU A 45 -44.38 3.71 -47.22
C LEU A 45 -43.78 4.64 -48.28
N THR A 46 -44.16 4.39 -49.54
CA THR A 46 -43.64 5.11 -50.71
C THR A 46 -43.82 6.63 -50.61
N GLY A 47 -42.73 7.42 -50.62
CA GLY A 47 -42.85 8.85 -50.92
C GLY A 47 -41.68 9.85 -50.70
N LEU A 48 -40.63 9.60 -49.90
CA LEU A 48 -39.78 10.69 -49.35
C LEU A 48 -38.25 10.44 -49.41
N SER A 49 -37.45 11.52 -49.51
CA SER A 49 -35.99 11.59 -49.72
C SER A 49 -35.37 12.89 -49.14
N ASP A 50 -34.05 12.97 -48.94
CA ASP A 50 -33.44 13.99 -48.05
C ASP A 50 -32.81 15.26 -48.72
N ASP A 51 -31.61 15.24 -49.34
CA ASP A 51 -30.91 16.40 -50.00
C ASP A 51 -29.67 15.92 -50.80
N ASP A 52 -29.25 16.33 -52.02
CA ASP A 52 -29.80 17.14 -53.15
C ASP A 52 -29.33 18.61 -53.47
N HIS A 53 -28.05 18.78 -53.88
CA HIS A 53 -27.45 19.73 -54.89
C HIS A 53 -26.05 20.39 -54.51
N PRO A 54 -25.58 21.61 -54.96
CA PRO A 54 -24.49 21.67 -55.98
C PRO A 54 -23.36 22.75 -55.85
N GLN A 55 -22.41 22.70 -56.78
CA GLN A 55 -21.72 23.80 -57.53
C GLN A 55 -21.73 25.30 -57.05
N TYR A 56 -20.80 25.76 -56.20
CA TYR A 56 -20.61 27.24 -55.97
C TYR A 56 -19.14 27.76 -56.06
N LEU A 57 -18.93 28.83 -56.86
CA LEU A 57 -17.62 29.40 -57.28
C LEU A 57 -17.61 30.96 -57.18
N THR A 58 -16.45 31.63 -57.13
CA THR A 58 -16.31 33.08 -56.78
C THR A 58 -15.27 33.84 -57.65
N PRO A 59 -15.15 35.19 -57.58
CA PRO A 59 -14.26 35.99 -58.47
C PRO A 59 -12.76 36.04 -58.11
N VAL A 60 -12.35 35.42 -56.99
CA VAL A 60 -11.19 35.83 -56.19
C VAL A 60 -10.08 34.76 -56.03
N ARG A 61 -9.72 33.82 -56.93
CA ARG A 61 -9.97 33.54 -58.36
C ARG A 61 -9.72 34.69 -59.35
N GLY A 62 -9.12 35.80 -58.89
CA GLY A 62 -8.71 36.97 -59.68
C GLY A 62 -7.22 36.92 -60.00
N ASP A 63 -6.37 37.39 -59.09
CA ASP A 63 -4.89 37.30 -59.14
C ASP A 63 -4.33 35.87 -58.94
N ALA A 64 -5.18 34.86 -59.12
CA ALA A 64 -4.76 33.53 -59.53
C ALA A 64 -4.54 33.43 -61.07
N ARG A 65 -4.73 34.53 -61.84
CA ARG A 65 -4.68 34.53 -63.31
C ARG A 65 -3.55 35.37 -63.96
N TYR A 66 -2.89 36.30 -63.26
CA TYR A 66 -1.81 37.15 -63.83
C TYR A 66 -0.67 37.40 -62.83
N ILE A 67 0.56 37.68 -63.31
CA ILE A 67 1.77 37.88 -62.48
C ILE A 67 2.33 39.31 -62.65
N PRO A 68 2.73 40.03 -61.57
CA PRO A 68 3.36 41.35 -61.66
C PRO A 68 4.80 41.29 -62.21
N SER A 69 5.17 42.27 -63.05
CA SER A 69 6.51 42.40 -63.66
C SER A 69 7.67 42.62 -62.67
N THR A 70 7.38 42.88 -61.40
CA THR A 70 8.39 43.02 -60.33
C THR A 70 8.90 41.68 -59.79
N ARG A 71 8.27 40.55 -60.14
CA ARG A 71 8.76 39.22 -59.74
C ARG A 71 9.88 38.78 -60.69
N THR A 72 11.03 38.44 -60.13
CA THR A 72 12.17 37.85 -60.84
C THR A 72 12.38 36.39 -60.48
N LEU A 73 12.97 35.63 -61.40
CA LEU A 73 13.55 34.31 -61.14
C LEU A 73 15.08 34.42 -61.26
N THR A 74 15.78 34.13 -60.17
CA THR A 74 17.25 34.02 -60.15
C THR A 74 17.66 32.60 -60.50
N ALA A 75 18.55 32.45 -61.50
CA ALA A 75 19.19 31.16 -61.76
C ALA A 75 20.23 30.87 -60.66
N GLY A 76 20.15 29.70 -60.02
CA GLY A 76 21.18 29.21 -59.10
C GLY A 76 22.32 28.49 -59.82
N ASP A 77 23.36 28.09 -59.08
CA ASP A 77 24.51 27.39 -59.63
C ASP A 77 24.09 26.15 -60.45
N GLY A 78 24.65 26.02 -61.66
CA GLY A 78 24.28 24.97 -62.62
C GLY A 78 23.10 25.31 -63.54
N LEU A 79 22.41 26.44 -63.32
CA LEU A 79 21.41 27.00 -64.25
C LEU A 79 21.84 28.39 -64.74
N THR A 80 21.48 28.73 -65.97
CA THR A 80 21.68 30.05 -66.58
C THR A 80 20.38 30.52 -67.23
N GLY A 81 20.16 31.84 -67.40
CA GLY A 81 18.97 32.38 -68.08
C GLY A 81 17.88 33.02 -67.19
N GLY A 82 18.20 33.44 -65.97
CA GLY A 82 17.27 34.15 -65.08
C GLY A 82 16.87 35.57 -65.56
N GLY A 83 15.89 36.19 -64.90
CA GLY A 83 15.36 37.52 -65.26
C GLY A 83 14.02 37.83 -64.58
N ASP A 84 13.36 38.93 -64.97
CA ASP A 84 11.98 39.23 -64.57
C ASP A 84 10.94 38.31 -65.23
N LEU A 85 9.74 38.21 -64.67
CA LEU A 85 8.63 37.41 -65.20
C LEU A 85 7.73 38.19 -66.18
N SER A 86 8.22 39.25 -66.82
CA SER A 86 7.42 40.01 -67.81
C SER A 86 7.28 39.33 -69.18
N ALA A 87 8.07 38.28 -69.44
CA ALA A 87 8.04 37.45 -70.64
C ALA A 87 8.54 36.03 -70.33
N ASP A 88 8.38 35.10 -71.28
CA ASP A 88 8.88 33.73 -71.17
C ASP A 88 10.41 33.69 -70.92
N ARG A 89 10.84 32.80 -70.03
CA ARG A 89 12.25 32.61 -69.67
C ARG A 89 12.70 31.17 -69.95
N ALA A 90 13.77 31.04 -70.72
CA ALA A 90 14.44 29.76 -70.95
C ALA A 90 15.63 29.63 -69.99
N PHE A 91 15.62 28.60 -69.14
CA PHE A 91 16.79 28.23 -68.35
C PHE A 91 17.59 27.15 -69.08
N ALA A 92 18.91 27.30 -69.13
CA ALA A 92 19.83 26.28 -69.63
C ALA A 92 20.66 25.69 -68.49
N VAL A 93 20.72 24.35 -68.43
CA VAL A 93 21.56 23.60 -67.47
C VAL A 93 23.02 23.60 -67.94
N GLY A 94 23.95 23.91 -67.05
CA GLY A 94 25.38 23.87 -67.32
C GLY A 94 25.90 22.43 -67.37
N ALA A 95 26.29 21.95 -68.55
CA ALA A 95 26.89 20.63 -68.70
C ALA A 95 28.33 20.59 -68.14
N GLY A 96 28.56 19.76 -67.13
CA GLY A 96 29.90 19.48 -66.59
C GLY A 96 30.67 18.45 -67.42
N ASN A 97 31.98 18.33 -67.18
CA ASN A 97 32.81 17.33 -67.86
C ASN A 97 32.29 15.90 -67.59
N LEU A 98 32.28 15.03 -68.60
CA LEU A 98 31.62 13.70 -68.62
C LEU A 98 30.08 13.71 -68.57
N ILE A 99 29.40 14.86 -68.56
CA ILE A 99 27.93 14.95 -68.68
C ILE A 99 27.57 15.53 -70.05
N THR A 100 26.69 14.84 -70.77
CA THR A 100 26.03 15.34 -71.98
C THR A 100 24.59 15.70 -71.65
N VAL A 101 24.28 17.00 -71.73
CA VAL A 101 22.90 17.53 -71.65
C VAL A 101 22.37 17.64 -73.09
N ALA A 102 21.44 16.77 -73.45
CA ALA A 102 20.65 16.85 -74.67
C ALA A 102 19.31 17.59 -74.37
N ALA A 103 18.52 17.87 -75.41
CA ALA A 103 17.27 18.63 -75.28
C ALA A 103 16.29 18.01 -74.25
N ASP A 104 16.14 16.69 -74.27
CA ASP A 104 15.16 15.96 -73.43
C ASP A 104 15.82 15.03 -72.39
N SER A 105 17.15 15.02 -72.27
CA SER A 105 17.84 14.10 -71.35
C SER A 105 19.21 14.58 -70.90
N VAL A 106 19.63 14.12 -69.72
CA VAL A 106 20.99 14.29 -69.20
C VAL A 106 21.59 12.90 -69.05
N ALA A 107 22.70 12.64 -69.74
CA ALA A 107 23.38 11.36 -69.75
C ALA A 107 24.87 11.51 -69.48
N VAL A 108 25.52 10.42 -69.08
CA VAL A 108 26.98 10.35 -69.00
C VAL A 108 27.53 10.21 -70.43
N ALA A 109 28.59 10.96 -70.76
CA ALA A 109 29.23 10.90 -72.07
C ALA A 109 29.90 9.54 -72.31
N ASN A 110 29.55 8.85 -73.40
CA ASN A 110 29.91 7.45 -73.61
C ASN A 110 31.44 7.22 -73.66
N GLY A 111 31.93 6.29 -72.84
CA GLY A 111 33.33 5.87 -72.83
C GLY A 111 33.70 5.07 -74.09
N THR A 112 34.99 5.07 -74.47
CA THR A 112 35.46 4.43 -75.71
C THR A 112 35.76 2.93 -75.57
N GLY A 113 35.56 2.34 -74.38
CA GLY A 113 35.80 0.92 -74.12
C GLY A 113 34.72 0.27 -73.27
N THR A 114 34.44 -1.00 -73.56
CA THR A 114 33.53 -1.84 -72.78
C THR A 114 34.09 -2.07 -71.36
N TYR A 115 33.24 -1.97 -70.34
CA TYR A 115 33.58 -2.20 -68.91
C TYR A 115 34.51 -1.16 -68.25
N GLN A 116 34.25 0.11 -68.54
CA GLN A 116 34.83 1.24 -67.82
C GLN A 116 33.85 1.76 -66.74
N PHE A 117 34.38 2.31 -65.63
CA PHE A 117 33.61 3.07 -64.65
C PHE A 117 34.16 4.49 -64.49
N ILE A 118 33.32 5.45 -64.07
CA ILE A 118 33.80 6.78 -63.70
C ILE A 118 34.36 6.72 -62.28
N GLY A 119 35.63 7.04 -62.16
CA GLY A 119 36.32 7.12 -60.89
C GLY A 119 37.20 8.36 -60.80
N THR A 120 37.60 8.69 -59.57
CA THR A 120 38.76 9.55 -59.29
C THR A 120 39.79 8.68 -58.58
N GLY A 121 40.97 8.51 -59.19
CA GLY A 121 42.12 7.94 -58.48
C GLY A 121 42.56 8.85 -57.33
N SER A 122 43.49 8.36 -56.50
CA SER A 122 44.09 9.15 -55.42
C SER A 122 45.02 10.25 -55.97
N GLY A 123 44.47 11.32 -56.55
CA GLY A 123 45.21 12.55 -56.85
C GLY A 123 44.74 13.43 -58.02
N THR A 124 43.85 12.99 -58.92
CA THR A 124 43.46 13.77 -60.12
C THR A 124 42.00 13.58 -60.55
N THR A 125 41.57 14.42 -61.51
CA THR A 125 40.19 14.58 -62.04
C THR A 125 39.51 13.31 -62.52
N ALA A 126 38.17 13.31 -62.48
CA ALA A 126 37.32 12.20 -62.92
C ALA A 126 37.58 11.77 -64.37
N GLY A 127 37.70 10.46 -64.58
CA GLY A 127 37.93 9.83 -65.88
C GLY A 127 37.35 8.42 -65.93
N TRP A 128 37.54 7.75 -67.07
CA TRP A 128 37.13 6.36 -67.28
C TRP A 128 38.25 5.39 -66.88
N HIS A 129 37.97 4.49 -65.93
CA HIS A 129 38.91 3.51 -65.37
C HIS A 129 38.53 2.06 -65.73
N ASN A 130 39.50 1.16 -65.83
CA ASN A 130 39.24 -0.28 -66.05
C ASN A 130 38.84 -0.98 -64.75
N GLY A 131 37.81 -1.83 -64.80
CA GLY A 131 37.32 -2.56 -63.60
C GLY A 131 38.36 -3.45 -62.91
N SER A 132 39.45 -3.84 -63.59
CA SER A 132 40.57 -4.59 -63.00
C SER A 132 41.33 -3.83 -61.91
N GLU A 133 41.24 -2.50 -61.85
CA GLU A 133 41.86 -1.67 -60.81
C GLU A 133 41.19 -1.83 -59.43
N LEU A 134 40.04 -2.52 -59.37
CA LEU A 134 39.28 -2.76 -58.13
C LEU A 134 39.59 -4.11 -57.46
N ALA A 135 40.35 -5.00 -58.11
CA ALA A 135 40.74 -6.30 -57.58
C ALA A 135 42.21 -6.26 -57.10
N GLY A 136 42.42 -6.33 -55.79
CA GLY A 136 43.76 -6.25 -55.18
C GLY A 136 44.66 -7.47 -55.43
N ASP A 137 45.90 -7.37 -54.96
CA ASP A 137 46.97 -8.37 -55.13
C ASP A 137 46.50 -9.81 -54.81
N GLY A 138 46.40 -10.64 -55.86
CA GLY A 138 45.97 -12.05 -55.75
C GLY A 138 44.94 -12.51 -56.79
N LEU A 139 44.40 -11.60 -57.62
CA LEU A 139 43.40 -11.91 -58.65
C LEU A 139 43.83 -11.38 -60.03
N THR A 140 44.00 -12.29 -60.99
CA THR A 140 44.28 -11.95 -62.40
C THR A 140 43.06 -12.26 -63.26
N HIS A 141 42.52 -11.25 -63.96
CA HIS A 141 41.31 -11.38 -64.76
C HIS A 141 41.55 -12.13 -66.08
N GLY A 142 40.77 -13.20 -66.28
CA GLY A 142 40.53 -13.89 -67.54
C GLY A 142 39.05 -14.30 -67.64
N THR A 143 38.68 -15.20 -68.56
CA THR A 143 37.27 -15.59 -68.79
C THR A 143 36.59 -16.34 -67.64
N ALA A 144 37.30 -16.64 -66.55
CA ALA A 144 36.76 -17.05 -65.26
C ALA A 144 37.68 -16.58 -64.12
N LEU A 145 37.12 -16.40 -62.92
CA LEU A 145 37.85 -15.93 -61.73
C LEU A 145 38.64 -17.07 -61.07
N ALA A 146 39.93 -17.17 -61.34
CA ALA A 146 40.80 -18.21 -60.76
C ALA A 146 41.65 -17.66 -59.60
N VAL A 147 41.42 -18.18 -58.38
CA VAL A 147 42.27 -17.93 -57.20
C VAL A 147 43.40 -18.96 -57.12
N GLY A 148 44.65 -18.48 -57.15
CA GLY A 148 45.84 -19.34 -57.07
C GLY A 148 46.18 -19.76 -55.64
N VAL A 149 45.80 -20.97 -55.24
CA VAL A 149 46.25 -21.60 -53.98
C VAL A 149 46.98 -22.92 -54.24
N SER A 150 48.20 -23.05 -53.73
CA SER A 150 49.04 -24.25 -53.86
C SER A 150 48.93 -25.14 -52.61
N GLY A 151 47.92 -26.00 -52.56
CA GLY A 151 47.74 -26.93 -51.43
C GLY A 151 46.57 -27.88 -51.60
N LEU A 152 46.77 -29.17 -51.28
CA LEU A 152 45.81 -30.25 -51.45
C LEU A 152 44.51 -30.03 -50.65
N GLY A 153 43.34 -30.10 -51.31
CA GLY A 153 42.05 -30.32 -50.63
C GLY A 153 40.88 -29.42 -51.03
N LEU A 154 41.09 -28.37 -51.84
CA LEU A 154 40.05 -27.44 -52.29
C LEU A 154 40.10 -27.22 -53.80
N SER A 155 38.96 -27.27 -54.47
CA SER A 155 38.82 -26.84 -55.87
C SER A 155 37.60 -25.95 -56.06
N VAL A 156 37.74 -24.96 -56.96
CA VAL A 156 36.70 -23.99 -57.30
C VAL A 156 36.40 -24.14 -58.78
N GLY A 157 35.14 -24.47 -59.10
CA GLY A 157 34.60 -24.45 -60.46
C GLY A 157 33.97 -23.09 -60.77
N ALA A 158 33.55 -22.89 -62.03
CA ALA A 158 33.05 -21.60 -62.53
C ALA A 158 31.96 -20.95 -61.63
N ASP A 159 31.09 -21.76 -61.04
CA ASP A 159 29.95 -21.29 -60.22
C ASP A 159 29.87 -21.96 -58.83
N ALA A 160 30.90 -22.70 -58.38
CA ALA A 160 30.84 -23.45 -57.12
C ALA A 160 32.20 -23.72 -56.43
N VAL A 161 32.19 -23.67 -55.10
CA VAL A 161 33.29 -24.15 -54.23
C VAL A 161 32.92 -25.55 -53.74
N THR A 162 33.71 -26.57 -54.09
CA THR A 162 33.37 -27.97 -53.79
C THR A 162 34.35 -28.60 -52.79
N LEU A 163 33.81 -29.17 -51.72
CA LEU A 163 34.57 -29.94 -50.71
C LEU A 163 34.44 -31.44 -51.01
N ALA A 164 35.55 -32.13 -51.29
CA ALA A 164 35.53 -33.54 -51.66
C ALA A 164 35.55 -34.48 -50.43
N SER A 165 34.50 -35.28 -50.26
CA SER A 165 34.41 -36.34 -49.26
C SER A 165 34.94 -37.68 -49.77
N SER A 166 35.58 -38.48 -48.90
CA SER A 166 36.06 -39.84 -49.22
C SER A 166 35.45 -40.90 -48.29
N SER A 167 35.13 -42.07 -48.82
CA SER A 167 34.72 -43.24 -48.03
C SER A 167 35.89 -43.95 -47.31
N ASN A 168 37.14 -43.54 -47.57
CA ASN A 168 38.33 -44.05 -46.89
C ASN A 168 39.40 -42.94 -46.72
N PRO A 169 39.35 -42.15 -45.62
CA PRO A 169 40.28 -41.05 -45.40
C PRO A 169 41.73 -41.50 -45.08
N GLY A 170 41.96 -42.80 -44.85
CA GLY A 170 43.31 -43.35 -44.62
C GLY A 170 44.13 -43.60 -45.90
N ALA A 171 43.51 -43.48 -47.08
CA ALA A 171 44.16 -43.75 -48.37
C ALA A 171 44.28 -42.52 -49.29
N THR A 172 43.55 -41.44 -49.02
CA THR A 172 43.64 -40.16 -49.75
C THR A 172 43.15 -39.03 -48.84
N ALA A 173 43.86 -37.90 -48.82
CA ALA A 173 43.53 -36.78 -47.94
C ALA A 173 42.16 -36.16 -48.30
N SER A 174 41.20 -36.28 -47.40
CA SER A 174 39.86 -35.69 -47.49
C SER A 174 39.49 -35.08 -46.15
N ILE A 175 38.83 -33.92 -46.17
CA ILE A 175 38.54 -33.13 -44.97
C ILE A 175 37.31 -33.67 -44.20
N LEU A 176 36.38 -34.36 -44.88
CA LEU A 176 35.23 -35.02 -44.27
C LEU A 176 34.97 -36.40 -44.90
N ALA A 177 34.93 -37.45 -44.08
CA ALA A 177 34.58 -38.80 -44.54
C ALA A 177 33.11 -39.12 -44.21
N SER A 178 32.20 -38.78 -45.10
CA SER A 178 30.79 -39.19 -45.00
C SER A 178 30.58 -40.58 -45.60
N SER A 179 29.92 -41.47 -44.86
CA SER A 179 29.34 -42.70 -45.41
C SER A 179 28.25 -42.38 -46.44
N ALA A 180 27.81 -43.38 -47.22
CA ALA A 180 26.68 -43.24 -48.13
C ALA A 180 25.35 -42.86 -47.45
N ALA A 181 25.26 -43.00 -46.11
CA ALA A 181 24.15 -42.56 -45.28
C ALA A 181 24.35 -41.16 -44.65
N GLY A 182 25.37 -40.40 -45.07
CA GLY A 182 25.68 -39.07 -44.54
C GLY A 182 26.39 -39.05 -43.17
N LEU A 183 26.59 -40.20 -42.52
CA LEU A 183 27.28 -40.27 -41.22
C LEU A 183 28.78 -39.97 -41.36
N LEU A 184 29.30 -39.08 -40.53
CA LEU A 184 30.73 -38.70 -40.47
C LEU A 184 31.58 -39.79 -39.78
N THR A 185 32.67 -40.20 -40.43
CA THR A 185 33.66 -41.13 -39.90
C THR A 185 34.87 -40.37 -39.39
N LEU A 186 35.13 -40.44 -38.08
CA LEU A 186 36.30 -39.85 -37.42
C LEU A 186 37.24 -40.97 -36.95
N TYR A 187 38.45 -41.05 -37.50
CA TYR A 187 39.46 -42.00 -37.01
C TYR A 187 39.96 -41.63 -35.60
N ASN A 188 40.13 -40.34 -35.32
CA ASN A 188 40.50 -39.80 -34.02
C ASN A 188 39.63 -38.58 -33.72
N GLY A 189 38.51 -38.77 -33.00
CA GLY A 189 37.64 -37.67 -32.57
C GLY A 189 38.18 -36.98 -31.33
N ALA A 190 38.60 -35.71 -31.46
CA ALA A 190 38.95 -34.85 -30.34
C ALA A 190 37.71 -34.03 -29.89
N PHE A 191 36.86 -34.62 -29.06
CA PHE A 191 35.72 -33.93 -28.47
C PHE A 191 36.21 -33.03 -27.32
N THR A 192 36.02 -31.72 -27.42
CA THR A 192 36.53 -30.76 -26.43
C THR A 192 35.83 -30.81 -25.08
N GLN A 193 34.58 -31.31 -25.03
CA GLN A 193 33.79 -31.43 -23.79
C GLN A 193 32.89 -32.68 -23.75
N THR A 194 32.19 -33.02 -24.85
CA THR A 194 31.25 -34.17 -24.88
C THR A 194 30.98 -34.71 -26.29
N ALA A 195 30.55 -35.97 -26.36
CA ALA A 195 29.84 -36.59 -27.49
C ALA A 195 28.51 -37.19 -27.00
N GLY A 196 27.44 -37.14 -27.81
CA GLY A 196 26.14 -37.65 -27.39
C GLY A 196 25.13 -37.78 -28.53
N SER A 197 23.92 -38.22 -28.21
CA SER A 197 22.81 -38.31 -29.16
C SER A 197 22.40 -36.94 -29.71
N ALA A 198 22.03 -36.90 -30.99
CA ALA A 198 21.50 -35.69 -31.64
C ALA A 198 20.07 -35.35 -31.19
N ALA A 199 19.28 -36.36 -30.79
CA ALA A 199 18.06 -36.17 -30.03
C ALA A 199 18.41 -35.82 -28.57
N THR A 200 17.61 -34.94 -27.96
CA THR A 200 17.85 -34.35 -26.64
C THR A 200 18.26 -35.38 -25.58
N PHE A 201 19.50 -35.26 -25.11
CA PHE A 201 19.94 -36.02 -23.94
C PHE A 201 19.31 -35.46 -22.66
N ALA A 202 18.64 -36.33 -21.90
CA ALA A 202 18.19 -36.08 -20.54
C ALA A 202 18.77 -37.17 -19.64
N SER A 203 19.35 -36.80 -18.49
CA SER A 203 19.94 -37.76 -17.55
C SER A 203 18.94 -38.24 -16.49
N GLY A 204 19.30 -39.34 -15.83
CA GLY A 204 18.54 -39.98 -14.76
C GLY A 204 17.72 -41.19 -15.22
N PHE A 205 17.03 -41.82 -14.28
CA PHE A 205 16.29 -43.08 -14.52
C PHE A 205 15.20 -42.98 -15.60
N ALA A 206 14.54 -41.82 -15.72
CA ALA A 206 13.56 -41.52 -16.78
C ALA A 206 14.18 -40.66 -17.91
N GLY A 207 15.50 -40.73 -18.05
CA GLY A 207 16.27 -40.02 -19.07
C GLY A 207 16.02 -40.54 -20.48
N SER A 208 16.73 -39.97 -21.44
CA SER A 208 16.63 -40.36 -22.85
C SER A 208 17.91 -40.04 -23.61
N GLY A 209 18.28 -40.92 -24.54
CA GLY A 209 19.44 -40.74 -25.40
C GLY A 209 20.73 -41.24 -24.75
N TRP A 210 21.88 -40.70 -25.18
CA TRP A 210 23.17 -41.08 -24.59
C TRP A 210 24.15 -39.92 -24.56
N ARG A 211 25.09 -39.95 -23.61
CA ARG A 211 26.18 -38.98 -23.50
C ARG A 211 27.45 -39.64 -22.97
N ALA A 212 28.58 -39.29 -23.59
CA ALA A 212 29.93 -39.42 -23.05
C ALA A 212 30.50 -38.01 -22.83
N ASP A 213 31.05 -37.72 -21.66
CA ASP A 213 31.63 -36.41 -21.37
C ASP A 213 32.79 -36.47 -20.37
N TYR A 214 33.54 -35.37 -20.28
CA TYR A 214 34.49 -35.15 -19.20
C TYR A 214 34.24 -33.78 -18.56
N GLY A 215 33.89 -33.79 -17.27
CA GLY A 215 33.70 -32.57 -16.49
C GLY A 215 32.32 -31.91 -16.58
N ILE A 216 31.37 -32.42 -17.38
CA ILE A 216 30.03 -31.83 -17.49
C ILE A 216 29.06 -32.50 -16.51
N THR A 217 28.88 -33.82 -16.61
CA THR A 217 27.95 -34.57 -15.74
C THR A 217 28.54 -34.75 -14.34
N THR A 218 29.87 -34.75 -14.21
CA THR A 218 30.56 -34.54 -12.93
C THR A 218 31.90 -33.86 -13.16
N ALA A 219 32.15 -32.77 -12.43
CA ALA A 219 33.39 -31.99 -12.53
C ALA A 219 34.65 -32.87 -12.38
N SER A 220 35.62 -32.67 -13.28
CA SER A 220 36.91 -33.39 -13.33
C SER A 220 36.82 -34.93 -13.43
N LYS A 221 35.69 -35.49 -13.90
CA LYS A 221 35.52 -36.93 -14.12
C LYS A 221 35.00 -37.22 -15.53
N ALA A 222 35.31 -38.42 -16.03
CA ALA A 222 34.66 -38.98 -17.21
C ALA A 222 33.33 -39.64 -16.81
N SER A 223 32.31 -39.51 -17.66
CA SER A 223 30.99 -40.11 -17.48
C SER A 223 30.48 -40.68 -18.79
N PHE A 224 29.70 -41.75 -18.69
CA PHE A 224 28.96 -42.34 -19.80
C PHE A 224 27.59 -42.78 -19.30
N GLU A 225 26.53 -42.31 -19.96
CA GLU A 225 25.13 -42.58 -19.63
C GLU A 225 24.39 -43.02 -20.90
N CYS A 226 23.68 -44.13 -20.80
CA CYS A 226 22.98 -44.81 -21.89
C CYS A 226 21.94 -45.81 -21.33
N ASP A 227 20.90 -46.09 -22.10
CA ASP A 227 19.82 -47.03 -21.72
C ASP A 227 20.30 -48.49 -21.62
N ASP A 228 21.09 -48.95 -22.61
CA ASP A 228 21.54 -50.34 -22.75
C ASP A 228 23.05 -50.42 -23.04
N LEU A 229 23.79 -51.19 -22.23
CA LEU A 229 25.23 -51.43 -22.41
C LEU A 229 25.55 -52.92 -22.59
N THR A 230 25.81 -53.33 -23.84
CA THR A 230 26.26 -54.70 -24.17
C THR A 230 27.78 -54.78 -24.32
N VAL A 231 28.47 -55.39 -23.35
CA VAL A 231 29.92 -55.67 -23.42
C VAL A 231 30.17 -57.16 -23.71
N ARG A 232 30.52 -57.52 -24.95
CA ARG A 232 30.80 -58.92 -25.36
C ARG A 232 32.13 -59.48 -24.84
N GLY A 233 33.06 -58.60 -24.48
CA GLY A 233 34.41 -58.95 -24.05
C GLY A 233 34.56 -58.93 -22.53
N ARG A 234 35.45 -58.08 -22.02
CA ARG A 234 35.71 -57.92 -20.59
C ARG A 234 35.47 -56.48 -20.15
N MET A 235 34.46 -56.26 -19.34
CA MET A 235 34.32 -55.04 -18.54
C MET A 235 35.34 -55.11 -17.39
N ARG A 236 36.08 -54.03 -17.12
CA ARG A 236 36.94 -53.90 -15.94
C ARG A 236 36.42 -52.74 -15.11
N VAL A 237 36.06 -53.00 -13.86
CA VAL A 237 35.42 -52.03 -12.97
C VAL A 237 36.07 -52.12 -11.59
N TYR A 238 36.22 -50.99 -10.90
CA TYR A 238 36.68 -50.96 -9.51
C TYR A 238 35.51 -51.22 -8.54
N GLU A 239 34.34 -50.63 -8.82
CA GLU A 239 33.09 -50.79 -8.07
C GLU A 239 31.89 -50.72 -9.03
N LEU A 240 30.89 -51.61 -8.86
CA LEU A 240 29.64 -51.60 -9.61
C LEU A 240 28.45 -51.41 -8.65
N LEU A 241 27.81 -50.25 -8.73
CA LEU A 241 26.61 -49.92 -7.97
C LEU A 241 25.36 -50.31 -8.79
N ILE A 242 24.50 -51.16 -8.24
CA ILE A 242 23.26 -51.63 -8.88
C ILE A 242 22.05 -51.10 -8.08
N GLN A 243 21.09 -50.49 -8.77
CA GLN A 243 19.84 -50.00 -8.19
C GLN A 243 18.66 -50.74 -8.85
N GLN A 244 17.81 -51.41 -8.06
CA GLN A 244 16.69 -52.23 -8.56
C GLN A 244 15.36 -51.75 -7.98
N ILE A 245 14.35 -51.58 -8.84
CA ILE A 245 12.95 -51.38 -8.42
C ILE A 245 12.39 -52.71 -7.87
N ARG A 246 11.84 -52.68 -6.65
CA ARG A 246 11.02 -53.78 -6.12
C ARG A 246 9.56 -53.51 -6.49
N ALA A 247 9.05 -54.24 -7.46
CA ALA A 247 7.61 -54.25 -7.76
C ALA A 247 6.84 -54.92 -6.61
N THR A 248 5.71 -54.34 -6.22
CA THR A 248 4.77 -54.87 -5.23
C THR A 248 3.34 -54.70 -5.75
N ASN A 249 2.41 -55.50 -5.27
CA ASN A 249 1.03 -55.51 -5.75
C ASN A 249 0.17 -54.51 -4.97
N GLY A 250 0.41 -53.21 -5.20
CA GLY A 250 -0.35 -52.09 -4.63
C GLY A 250 0.19 -51.54 -3.30
N SER A 251 0.45 -52.42 -2.33
CA SER A 251 0.77 -52.00 -0.96
C SER A 251 2.11 -52.54 -0.44
N VAL A 252 2.77 -51.78 0.44
CA VAL A 252 4.00 -52.15 1.15
C VAL A 252 3.86 -51.81 2.63
N PHE A 253 4.28 -52.74 3.48
CA PHE A 253 4.30 -52.56 4.92
C PHE A 253 5.76 -52.61 5.40
N VAL A 254 6.22 -51.59 6.11
CA VAL A 254 7.61 -51.46 6.57
C VAL A 254 7.65 -51.61 8.08
N SER A 255 8.05 -52.81 8.51
CA SER A 255 8.21 -53.21 9.92
C SER A 255 9.08 -54.48 9.98
N SER A 256 9.24 -55.08 11.16
CA SER A 256 9.71 -56.47 11.25
C SER A 256 8.75 -57.40 10.51
N ALA A 257 9.27 -58.40 9.80
CA ALA A 257 8.50 -59.33 9.00
C ALA A 257 9.00 -60.78 9.13
N SER A 258 8.20 -61.73 8.66
CA SER A 258 8.47 -63.17 8.66
C SER A 258 7.72 -63.85 7.52
N LYS A 259 8.37 -64.80 6.83
CA LYS A 259 7.69 -65.70 5.88
C LYS A 259 7.58 -67.09 6.48
N VAL A 260 6.37 -67.61 6.59
CA VAL A 260 6.11 -68.94 7.18
C VAL A 260 6.61 -70.04 6.24
N VAL A 261 7.54 -70.85 6.72
CA VAL A 261 8.00 -72.08 6.06
C VAL A 261 7.34 -73.31 6.68
N THR A 262 7.29 -73.39 8.01
CA THR A 262 6.44 -74.37 8.70
C THR A 262 5.64 -73.72 9.82
N THR A 263 4.52 -74.34 10.16
CA THR A 263 3.58 -73.94 11.22
C THR A 263 3.03 -75.21 11.85
N THR A 264 3.09 -75.29 13.18
CA THR A 264 2.61 -76.44 13.95
C THR A 264 1.79 -75.93 15.12
N ALA A 265 0.53 -76.35 15.22
CA ALA A 265 -0.28 -76.09 16.40
C ALA A 265 0.29 -76.88 17.59
N GLY A 266 0.73 -76.16 18.63
CA GLY A 266 1.11 -76.74 19.91
C GLY A 266 -0.12 -77.15 20.73
N PRO A 267 0.04 -78.04 21.72
CA PRO A 267 -1.02 -78.33 22.67
C PRO A 267 -1.35 -77.08 23.48
N ASN A 268 -2.64 -76.85 23.75
CA ASN A 268 -3.09 -75.73 24.56
C ASN A 268 -2.38 -75.74 25.94
N PRO A 269 -1.93 -74.59 26.44
CA PRO A 269 -1.27 -74.53 27.74
C PRO A 269 -2.25 -74.93 28.86
N THR A 270 -1.73 -75.59 29.89
CA THR A 270 -2.51 -75.91 31.09
C THR A 270 -2.94 -74.61 31.77
N TRP A 271 -4.23 -74.45 32.04
CA TRP A 271 -4.69 -73.24 32.71
C TRP A 271 -4.22 -73.29 34.16
N THR A 272 -3.36 -72.35 34.56
CA THR A 272 -2.85 -72.26 35.94
C THR A 272 -3.35 -70.99 36.61
N VAL A 273 -3.65 -71.09 37.90
CA VAL A 273 -3.99 -69.97 38.78
C VAL A 273 -2.97 -69.99 39.92
N ASN A 274 -2.23 -68.90 40.09
CA ASN A 274 -1.11 -68.80 41.06
C ASN A 274 -0.10 -69.96 40.95
N GLY A 275 0.23 -70.37 39.72
CA GLY A 275 1.19 -71.46 39.44
C GLY A 275 0.66 -72.88 39.66
N SER A 276 -0.56 -73.05 40.19
CA SER A 276 -1.21 -74.36 40.33
C SER A 276 -2.18 -74.60 39.16
N GLN A 277 -2.22 -75.81 38.62
CA GLN A 277 -3.16 -76.15 37.55
C GLN A 277 -4.60 -76.08 38.06
N LEU A 278 -5.43 -75.29 37.38
CA LEU A 278 -6.85 -75.20 37.67
C LEU A 278 -7.52 -76.52 37.27
N THR A 279 -8.32 -77.08 38.16
CA THR A 279 -9.11 -78.28 37.93
C THR A 279 -10.54 -78.04 38.38
N PHE A 280 -11.50 -78.64 37.67
CA PHE A 280 -12.90 -78.71 38.07
C PHE A 280 -13.25 -80.18 38.27
N ASN A 281 -13.71 -80.56 39.46
CA ASN A 281 -14.01 -81.95 39.84
C ASN A 281 -12.87 -82.94 39.52
N GLY A 282 -11.61 -82.54 39.73
CA GLY A 282 -10.42 -83.35 39.45
C GLY A 282 -10.06 -83.50 37.97
N SER A 283 -10.83 -82.88 37.06
CA SER A 283 -10.50 -82.78 35.64
C SER A 283 -9.81 -81.44 35.35
N ASN A 284 -8.77 -81.47 34.52
CA ASN A 284 -8.00 -80.27 34.16
C ASN A 284 -8.87 -79.24 33.45
N ALA A 285 -8.85 -77.99 33.93
CA ALA A 285 -9.45 -76.88 33.21
C ALA A 285 -8.57 -76.54 32.00
N THR A 286 -9.14 -76.61 30.81
CA THR A 286 -8.46 -76.31 29.55
C THR A 286 -8.67 -74.85 29.17
N PHE A 287 -7.58 -74.11 29.00
CA PHE A 287 -7.64 -72.81 28.34
C PHE A 287 -7.74 -73.04 26.82
N ALA A 288 -8.77 -72.51 26.18
CA ALA A 288 -9.00 -72.68 24.75
C ALA A 288 -8.30 -71.56 23.96
N THR A 289 -7.00 -71.73 23.70
CA THR A 289 -6.25 -70.91 22.75
C THR A 289 -5.29 -71.79 21.94
N THR A 290 -5.08 -71.47 20.67
CA THR A 290 -4.13 -72.19 19.83
C THR A 290 -2.83 -71.40 19.72
N ILE A 291 -1.75 -71.99 20.23
CA ILE A 291 -0.39 -71.49 20.07
C ILE A 291 0.22 -72.20 18.86
N TYR A 292 0.83 -71.46 17.95
CA TYR A 292 1.50 -72.00 16.78
C TYR A 292 3.01 -71.77 16.88
N THR A 293 3.79 -72.84 16.84
CA THR A 293 5.23 -72.76 16.57
C THR A 293 5.41 -72.54 15.07
N ILE A 294 6.03 -71.42 14.70
CA ILE A 294 6.25 -71.00 13.32
C ILE A 294 7.76 -70.98 13.06
N THR A 295 8.18 -71.54 11.92
CA THR A 295 9.57 -71.45 11.45
C THR A 295 9.68 -70.69 10.12
N THR A 296 10.80 -70.01 9.93
CA THR A 296 11.15 -69.30 8.68
C THR A 296 12.33 -70.00 7.97
N ALA A 297 12.70 -69.51 6.78
CA ALA A 297 13.78 -70.10 5.99
C ALA A 297 15.14 -69.92 6.67
N ALA A 298 15.76 -71.04 7.06
CA ALA A 298 17.08 -71.08 7.67
C ALA A 298 18.21 -70.94 6.62
N ALA A 299 19.43 -70.66 7.10
CA ALA A 299 20.61 -70.58 6.24
C ALA A 299 20.83 -71.90 5.48
N GLY A 300 20.88 -71.81 4.13
CA GLY A 300 21.01 -72.97 3.23
C GLY A 300 19.72 -73.44 2.57
N ASP A 301 18.56 -72.84 2.87
CA ASP A 301 17.33 -73.08 2.10
C ASP A 301 17.42 -72.47 0.68
N THR A 302 16.68 -73.03 -0.28
CA THR A 302 16.79 -72.71 -1.72
C THR A 302 16.19 -71.37 -2.12
N SER A 303 15.59 -70.65 -1.17
CA SER A 303 15.12 -69.27 -1.29
C SER A 303 15.82 -68.41 -0.25
N ARG A 304 15.98 -67.09 -0.54
CA ARG A 304 16.68 -66.10 0.29
C ARG A 304 16.56 -66.37 1.80
N GLU A 305 17.70 -66.28 2.50
CA GLU A 305 17.75 -66.25 3.96
C GLU A 305 16.79 -65.18 4.50
N LEU A 306 15.78 -65.61 5.26
CA LEU A 306 14.67 -64.78 5.74
C LEU A 306 14.50 -64.99 7.25
N TYR A 307 15.45 -64.44 8.00
CA TYR A 307 15.33 -64.25 9.44
C TYR A 307 14.18 -63.29 9.78
N HIS A 308 13.53 -63.47 10.93
CA HIS A 308 12.50 -62.55 11.42
C HIS A 308 13.04 -61.57 12.47
N GLY A 309 12.41 -60.38 12.54
CA GLY A 309 12.74 -59.35 13.54
C GLY A 309 11.84 -59.34 14.79
N PHE A 310 10.96 -60.34 14.92
CA PHE A 310 9.95 -60.37 15.98
C PHE A 310 10.53 -60.60 17.39
N LEU A 311 9.86 -60.01 18.39
CA LEU A 311 10.12 -60.15 19.83
C LEU A 311 8.81 -60.47 20.59
N TYR A 312 8.93 -60.74 21.89
CA TYR A 312 7.78 -60.93 22.79
C TYR A 312 6.80 -59.74 22.74
N GLY A 313 5.51 -60.04 22.73
CA GLY A 313 4.42 -59.08 22.65
C GLY A 313 4.19 -58.50 21.25
N ASP A 314 5.01 -58.81 20.25
CA ASP A 314 4.80 -58.26 18.90
C ASP A 314 3.45 -58.74 18.34
N LEU A 315 2.63 -57.77 17.93
CA LEU A 315 1.36 -58.00 17.27
C LEU A 315 1.66 -58.12 15.77
N ILE A 316 1.40 -59.29 15.20
CA ILE A 316 1.75 -59.60 13.82
C ILE A 316 0.50 -59.97 13.02
N ARG A 317 0.42 -59.47 11.78
CA ARG A 317 -0.66 -59.74 10.83
C ARG A 317 -0.09 -60.31 9.54
N ALA A 318 -0.72 -61.35 9.02
CA ALA A 318 -0.64 -61.73 7.61
C ALA A 318 -2.00 -61.43 6.97
N GLN A 319 -2.02 -60.73 5.84
CA GLN A 319 -3.26 -60.39 5.13
C GLN A 319 -3.04 -60.47 3.61
N GLN A 320 -3.95 -61.14 2.90
CA GLN A 320 -3.90 -61.24 1.44
C GLN A 320 -5.30 -61.41 0.85
N VAL A 321 -5.52 -60.82 -0.33
CA VAL A 321 -6.76 -61.03 -1.11
C VAL A 321 -6.70 -62.39 -1.82
N GLN A 322 -7.71 -63.22 -1.60
CA GLN A 322 -7.88 -64.47 -2.32
C GLN A 322 -8.61 -64.23 -3.64
N TRP A 323 -8.11 -64.86 -4.70
CA TRP A 323 -8.75 -64.92 -6.01
C TRP A 323 -9.02 -66.38 -6.36
N ASN A 324 -10.25 -66.68 -6.79
CA ASN A 324 -10.62 -68.04 -7.22
C ASN A 324 -10.30 -68.32 -8.71
N GLY A 325 -9.45 -67.48 -9.32
CA GLY A 325 -9.08 -67.53 -10.73
C GLY A 325 -9.99 -66.74 -11.68
N SER A 326 -11.17 -66.29 -11.24
CA SER A 326 -12.09 -65.46 -12.05
C SER A 326 -12.72 -64.27 -11.32
N SER A 327 -12.73 -64.31 -9.99
CA SER A 327 -13.35 -63.30 -9.14
C SER A 327 -12.66 -63.21 -7.77
N PHE A 328 -12.91 -62.12 -7.06
CA PHE A 328 -12.52 -61.95 -5.66
C PHE A 328 -13.23 -63.00 -4.81
N SER A 329 -12.45 -63.74 -4.01
CA SER A 329 -12.92 -64.90 -3.24
C SER A 329 -12.90 -64.69 -1.73
N GLY A 330 -12.37 -63.56 -1.25
CA GLY A 330 -12.27 -63.23 0.18
C GLY A 330 -10.95 -62.55 0.54
N VAL A 331 -10.80 -62.20 1.82
CA VAL A 331 -9.52 -61.77 2.41
C VAL A 331 -9.13 -62.83 3.42
N ILE A 332 -7.92 -63.40 3.28
CA ILE A 332 -7.26 -64.07 4.41
C ILE A 332 -6.74 -62.98 5.34
N GLN A 333 -7.03 -63.08 6.63
CA GLN A 333 -6.41 -62.26 7.66
C GLN A 333 -6.11 -63.14 8.87
N SER A 334 -4.84 -63.26 9.25
CA SER A 334 -4.41 -63.98 10.44
C SER A 334 -3.68 -63.04 11.39
N ASP A 335 -4.25 -62.86 12.57
CA ASP A 335 -3.73 -61.97 13.62
C ASP A 335 -3.17 -62.79 14.79
N LEU A 336 -1.86 -62.69 15.01
CA LEU A 336 -1.18 -63.37 16.12
C LEU A 336 -0.55 -62.35 17.08
N GLU A 337 -0.34 -62.79 18.32
CA GLU A 337 0.57 -62.15 19.28
C GLU A 337 1.76 -63.09 19.53
N VAL A 338 2.98 -62.58 19.40
CA VAL A 338 4.21 -63.35 19.61
C VAL A 338 4.45 -63.54 21.11
N THR A 339 4.22 -64.76 21.60
CA THR A 339 4.31 -65.09 23.04
C THR A 339 5.66 -65.68 23.45
N SER A 340 6.50 -66.10 22.50
CA SER A 340 7.94 -66.36 22.75
C SER A 340 8.74 -66.43 21.45
N VAL A 341 10.05 -66.22 21.54
CA VAL A 341 11.00 -66.33 20.43
C VAL A 341 12.12 -67.28 20.82
N SER A 342 12.36 -68.30 20.01
CA SER A 342 13.38 -69.32 20.27
C SER A 342 14.72 -68.97 19.64
N ASN A 343 14.71 -68.40 18.43
CA ASN A 343 15.88 -67.91 17.68
C ASN A 343 15.39 -67.05 16.49
N LEU A 344 16.29 -66.63 15.59
CA LEU A 344 15.99 -65.78 14.42
C LEU A 344 15.12 -66.45 13.32
N TYR A 345 14.85 -67.76 13.45
CA TYR A 345 14.11 -68.58 12.50
C TYR A 345 12.92 -69.31 13.15
N THR A 346 12.61 -69.06 14.43
CA THR A 346 11.56 -69.79 15.15
C THR A 346 10.97 -68.96 16.28
N TYR A 347 9.65 -68.78 16.25
CA TYR A 347 8.86 -68.08 17.26
C TYR A 347 7.53 -68.80 17.49
N ASN A 348 6.89 -68.51 18.63
CA ASN A 348 5.55 -68.98 18.93
C ASN A 348 4.57 -67.80 18.88
N GLY A 349 3.53 -67.92 18.06
CA GLY A 349 2.44 -66.96 17.96
C GLY A 349 1.14 -67.55 18.49
N THR A 350 0.45 -66.83 19.37
CA THR A 350 -0.90 -67.19 19.83
C THR A 350 -1.92 -66.55 18.90
N LEU A 351 -2.91 -67.32 18.44
CA LEU A 351 -3.96 -66.78 17.57
C LEU A 351 -4.89 -65.85 18.35
N VAL A 352 -4.98 -64.60 17.89
CA VAL A 352 -5.84 -63.55 18.46
C VAL A 352 -7.16 -63.48 17.70
N SER A 353 -7.10 -63.43 16.36
CA SER A 353 -8.28 -63.38 15.49
C SER A 353 -8.00 -63.82 14.06
N GLY A 354 -9.07 -64.20 13.35
CA GLY A 354 -9.02 -64.55 11.93
C GLY A 354 -8.54 -65.98 11.66
N ASP A 355 -7.88 -66.16 10.52
CA ASP A 355 -7.41 -67.45 10.00
C ASP A 355 -6.22 -68.01 10.80
N ALA A 356 -6.05 -69.32 10.77
CA ALA A 356 -4.85 -69.96 11.30
C ALA A 356 -3.60 -69.64 10.43
N PRO A 357 -2.39 -69.53 11.02
CA PRO A 357 -1.15 -69.38 10.26
C PRO A 357 -0.93 -70.58 9.34
N ALA A 358 -0.69 -70.30 8.06
CA ALA A 358 -0.39 -71.32 7.04
C ALA A 358 0.96 -71.06 6.36
N ILE A 359 1.50 -72.10 5.70
CA ILE A 359 2.75 -72.03 4.93
C ILE A 359 2.62 -70.98 3.81
N GLY A 360 3.67 -70.17 3.62
CA GLY A 360 3.74 -69.14 2.60
C GLY A 360 3.16 -67.78 3.00
N TYR A 361 2.47 -67.68 4.15
CA TYR A 361 2.00 -66.39 4.68
C TYR A 361 3.17 -65.48 5.02
N ASP A 362 3.07 -64.21 4.63
CA ASP A 362 4.01 -63.15 4.99
C ASP A 362 3.41 -62.32 6.14
N TYR A 363 3.96 -62.48 7.34
CA TYR A 363 3.59 -61.72 8.53
C TYR A 363 4.41 -60.43 8.63
N VAL A 364 3.76 -59.36 9.08
CA VAL A 364 4.39 -58.09 9.45
C VAL A 364 3.96 -57.66 10.85
N ARG A 365 4.86 -57.02 11.61
CA ARG A 365 4.53 -56.46 12.93
C ARG A 365 3.75 -55.17 12.76
N VAL A 366 2.48 -55.18 13.16
CA VAL A 366 1.59 -54.01 13.19
C VAL A 366 1.71 -53.22 14.49
N GLY A 367 2.17 -53.84 15.57
CA GLY A 367 2.34 -53.19 16.88
C GLY A 367 3.00 -54.09 17.93
N ASN A 368 2.87 -53.77 19.21
CA ASN A 368 3.32 -54.62 20.32
C ASN A 368 2.43 -54.41 21.57
N SER A 369 1.99 -55.48 22.21
CA SER A 369 1.07 -55.46 23.37
C SER A 369 1.68 -54.90 24.66
N TYR A 370 3.01 -54.77 24.74
CA TYR A 370 3.74 -54.45 25.95
C TYR A 370 4.80 -53.35 25.76
N ASP A 371 5.68 -53.49 24.78
CA ASP A 371 6.77 -52.56 24.49
C ASP A 371 6.30 -51.41 23.59
N THR A 372 6.07 -50.24 24.21
CA THR A 372 5.64 -49.02 23.50
C THR A 372 6.62 -48.55 22.44
N THR A 373 7.91 -48.92 22.51
CA THR A 373 8.90 -48.56 21.48
C THR A 373 8.78 -49.38 20.19
N ARG A 374 7.98 -50.46 20.21
CA ARG A 374 7.73 -51.35 19.07
C ARG A 374 6.31 -51.21 18.49
N GLN A 375 5.54 -50.25 18.97
CA GLN A 375 4.16 -50.00 18.52
C GLN A 375 4.06 -49.22 17.19
N GLY A 376 5.21 -48.80 16.63
CA GLY A 376 5.31 -48.08 15.38
C GLY A 376 5.51 -48.96 14.12
N SER A 377 4.93 -48.50 13.00
CA SER A 377 5.13 -49.04 11.66
C SER A 377 4.85 -47.99 10.56
N ILE A 378 5.25 -48.27 9.32
CA ILE A 378 4.91 -47.44 8.16
C ILE A 378 4.15 -48.29 7.14
N TYR A 379 3.02 -47.79 6.66
CA TYR A 379 2.23 -48.40 5.61
C TYR A 379 2.15 -47.47 4.39
N LEU A 380 2.25 -48.01 3.18
CA LEU A 380 2.04 -47.25 1.95
C LEU A 380 1.28 -48.09 0.93
N THR A 381 0.36 -47.45 0.21
CA THR A 381 -0.59 -48.13 -0.69
C THR A 381 -1.00 -47.23 -1.85
N SER A 382 -1.16 -47.82 -3.04
CA SER A 382 -1.84 -47.21 -4.20
C SER A 382 -3.27 -47.68 -4.41
N ASP A 383 -3.66 -48.83 -3.83
CA ASP A 383 -4.82 -49.61 -4.27
C ASP A 383 -5.91 -49.74 -3.19
N ASP A 384 -5.62 -49.39 -1.94
CA ASP A 384 -6.58 -49.43 -0.83
C ASP A 384 -7.68 -48.36 -0.95
N SER A 385 -8.73 -48.52 -0.13
CA SER A 385 -9.71 -47.44 0.04
C SER A 385 -9.01 -46.15 0.50
N ALA A 386 -9.37 -45.04 -0.14
CA ALA A 386 -8.75 -43.73 0.06
C ALA A 386 -7.24 -43.62 -0.30
N ALA A 387 -6.66 -44.60 -1.00
CA ALA A 387 -5.32 -44.48 -1.59
C ALA A 387 -5.24 -43.42 -2.72
N PRO A 388 -4.02 -42.96 -3.11
CA PRO A 388 -2.71 -43.31 -2.56
C PRO A 388 -2.34 -42.51 -1.29
N PHE A 389 -1.73 -43.18 -0.31
CA PHE A 389 -1.14 -42.53 0.86
C PHE A 389 0.03 -43.34 1.46
N ILE A 390 0.83 -42.64 2.28
CA ILE A 390 1.82 -43.18 3.20
C ILE A 390 1.37 -42.80 4.61
N ASP A 391 1.14 -43.78 5.48
CA ASP A 391 0.84 -43.61 6.89
C ASP A 391 2.04 -43.98 7.76
N ILE A 392 2.36 -43.09 8.68
CA ILE A 392 3.22 -43.38 9.83
C ILE A 392 2.29 -43.62 11.02
N VAL A 393 2.29 -44.86 11.50
CA VAL A 393 1.40 -45.35 12.56
C VAL A 393 2.23 -45.62 13.82
N ASP A 394 1.71 -45.27 14.98
CA ASP A 394 2.33 -45.57 16.29
C ASP A 394 1.28 -45.68 17.40
N GLY A 395 1.60 -46.35 18.51
CA GLY A 395 0.69 -46.60 19.63
C GLY A 395 -0.26 -47.79 19.43
N VAL A 396 0.07 -48.72 18.53
CA VAL A 396 -0.70 -49.96 18.29
C VAL A 396 -0.40 -50.99 19.39
N TYR A 397 -1.15 -50.90 20.49
CA TYR A 397 -1.04 -51.84 21.62
C TYR A 397 -1.98 -53.06 21.53
N SER A 398 -2.83 -53.14 20.51
CA SER A 398 -3.67 -54.31 20.23
C SER A 398 -4.11 -54.35 18.75
N HIS A 399 -4.46 -55.52 18.23
CA HIS A 399 -5.01 -55.67 16.87
C HIS A 399 -6.32 -54.88 16.68
N ALA A 400 -7.06 -54.59 17.75
CA ALA A 400 -8.29 -53.80 17.71
C ALA A 400 -8.04 -52.30 17.41
N VAL A 401 -6.93 -51.72 17.90
CA VAL A 401 -6.62 -50.29 17.67
C VAL A 401 -5.90 -50.01 16.36
N TRP A 402 -5.39 -51.03 15.68
CA TRP A 402 -4.69 -50.91 14.39
C TRP A 402 -5.49 -50.10 13.34
N ASN A 403 -6.80 -50.33 13.24
CA ASN A 403 -7.69 -49.64 12.29
C ASN A 403 -8.36 -48.38 12.89
N SER A 404 -7.81 -47.79 13.95
CA SER A 404 -8.38 -46.60 14.60
C SER A 404 -7.69 -45.31 14.18
N ALA A 405 -8.44 -44.20 14.09
CA ALA A 405 -7.87 -42.89 13.75
C ALA A 405 -6.80 -42.40 14.76
N GLY A 406 -6.81 -42.92 15.99
CA GLY A 406 -5.90 -42.50 17.07
C GLY A 406 -4.47 -43.03 16.97
N VAL A 407 -4.18 -43.96 16.06
CA VAL A 407 -2.81 -44.51 15.87
C VAL A 407 -2.05 -43.89 14.69
N THR A 408 -2.75 -43.30 13.70
CA THR A 408 -2.10 -42.54 12.61
C THR A 408 -1.50 -41.24 13.15
N ARG A 409 -0.19 -41.05 12.97
CA ARG A 409 0.56 -39.88 13.47
C ARG A 409 0.88 -38.87 12.38
N VAL A 410 1.11 -39.37 11.17
CA VAL A 410 1.34 -38.59 9.95
C VAL A 410 0.74 -39.36 8.78
N ARG A 411 0.04 -38.66 7.88
CA ARG A 411 -0.32 -39.15 6.54
C ARG A 411 0.23 -38.22 5.47
N VAL A 412 0.86 -38.79 4.45
CA VAL A 412 1.28 -38.08 3.23
C VAL A 412 0.54 -38.67 2.04
N GLY A 413 -0.17 -37.85 1.28
CA GLY A 413 -0.98 -38.29 0.15
C GLY A 413 -2.45 -37.93 0.36
N LYS A 414 -3.36 -38.83 0.00
CA LYS A 414 -4.80 -38.54 -0.01
C LYS A 414 -5.40 -38.56 1.40
N LEU A 415 -6.05 -37.47 1.80
CA LEU A 415 -6.50 -37.25 3.19
C LEU A 415 -7.90 -37.79 3.49
N SER A 416 -8.65 -38.23 2.46
CA SER A 416 -9.91 -38.94 2.66
C SER A 416 -9.73 -40.13 3.61
N GLY A 417 -10.68 -40.36 4.51
CA GLY A 417 -10.59 -41.38 5.55
C GLY A 417 -9.98 -40.91 6.87
N ILE A 418 -9.38 -39.71 6.92
CA ILE A 418 -9.08 -39.01 8.19
C ILE A 418 -10.27 -38.12 8.56
N THR A 419 -10.59 -38.04 9.85
CA THR A 419 -11.60 -37.12 10.40
C THR A 419 -11.02 -36.47 11.64
N ASP A 420 -10.93 -35.15 11.61
CA ASP A 420 -10.37 -34.35 12.70
C ASP A 420 -11.20 -33.06 12.86
N TRP A 421 -11.79 -32.89 14.05
CA TRP A 421 -12.73 -31.81 14.32
C TRP A 421 -12.07 -30.44 14.47
N ASP A 422 -10.78 -30.38 14.82
CA ASP A 422 -10.04 -29.12 14.87
C ASP A 422 -9.82 -28.54 13.46
N PHE A 423 -9.92 -29.39 12.43
CA PHE A 423 -9.90 -29.03 11.01
C PHE A 423 -11.29 -29.06 10.34
N GLY A 424 -12.37 -29.12 11.13
CA GLY A 424 -13.75 -29.08 10.63
C GLY A 424 -14.38 -30.42 10.26
N GLY A 425 -13.75 -31.55 10.60
CA GLY A 425 -14.32 -32.90 10.46
C GLY A 425 -13.61 -33.76 9.40
N PRO A 426 -14.34 -34.49 8.53
CA PRO A 426 -13.74 -35.36 7.53
C PRO A 426 -12.87 -34.60 6.51
N LEU A 427 -11.61 -35.04 6.36
CA LEU A 427 -10.65 -34.43 5.45
C LEU A 427 -10.82 -34.94 4.02
N SER A 428 -10.37 -34.15 3.04
CA SER A 428 -10.44 -34.50 1.62
C SER A 428 -9.23 -33.96 0.83
N GLY A 429 -9.13 -34.33 -0.45
CA GLY A 429 -7.99 -33.93 -1.30
C GLY A 429 -6.69 -34.67 -0.97
N TYR A 430 -5.56 -34.04 -1.31
CA TYR A 430 -4.21 -34.54 -1.07
C TYR A 430 -3.43 -33.53 -0.22
N GLY A 431 -2.55 -34.00 0.67
CA GLY A 431 -1.70 -33.14 1.46
C GLY A 431 -0.83 -33.90 2.48
N LEU A 432 -0.44 -33.16 3.51
CA LEU A 432 0.27 -33.64 4.69
C LEU A 432 -0.65 -33.42 5.90
N TYR A 433 -1.07 -34.50 6.55
CA TYR A 433 -1.69 -34.48 7.87
C TYR A 433 -0.65 -34.97 8.90
N GLY A 434 -0.60 -34.36 10.08
CA GLY A 434 0.22 -34.89 11.17
C GLY A 434 0.12 -34.07 12.45
N ASN A 435 0.28 -34.74 13.59
CA ASN A 435 -0.02 -34.16 14.90
C ASN A 435 0.97 -33.07 15.35
N ASN A 436 2.18 -33.05 14.80
CA ASN A 436 3.20 -32.04 15.09
C ASN A 436 4.14 -31.87 13.88
N VAL A 437 3.99 -30.79 13.12
CA VAL A 437 4.69 -30.57 11.84
C VAL A 437 5.53 -29.30 11.88
N TYR A 438 6.84 -29.43 11.69
CA TYR A 438 7.77 -28.31 11.58
C TYR A 438 8.13 -28.06 10.11
N LEU A 439 7.63 -26.97 9.54
CA LEU A 439 7.93 -26.54 8.17
C LEU A 439 8.92 -25.37 8.18
N LYS A 440 9.80 -25.31 7.17
CA LYS A 440 10.71 -24.18 6.91
C LYS A 440 10.51 -23.68 5.48
N GLY A 441 10.70 -22.39 5.26
CA GLY A 441 10.46 -21.73 3.97
C GLY A 441 9.06 -21.13 3.87
N ASN A 442 8.65 -20.79 2.65
CA ASN A 442 7.37 -20.14 2.40
C ASN A 442 6.23 -21.17 2.39
N ILE A 443 5.13 -20.87 3.11
CA ILE A 443 3.90 -21.65 3.08
C ILE A 443 2.89 -20.90 2.20
N TYR A 444 2.59 -21.44 1.02
CA TYR A 444 1.59 -20.88 0.11
C TYR A 444 0.25 -21.60 0.31
N ALA A 445 -0.72 -20.92 0.92
CA ALA A 445 -2.05 -21.44 1.16
C ALA A 445 -3.11 -20.52 0.53
N THR A 446 -4.03 -21.09 -0.26
CA THR A 446 -5.20 -20.36 -0.80
C THR A 446 -6.19 -19.97 0.31
N SER A 447 -6.21 -20.76 1.38
CA SER A 447 -7.00 -20.57 2.60
C SER A 447 -6.27 -21.27 3.75
N GLY A 448 -6.28 -20.69 4.95
CA GLY A 448 -5.70 -21.33 6.14
C GLY A 448 -6.49 -20.99 7.40
N ILE A 449 -6.61 -21.97 8.29
CA ILE A 449 -7.14 -21.79 9.64
C ILE A 449 -5.98 -22.02 10.61
N PHE A 450 -5.69 -21.03 11.44
CA PHE A 450 -4.70 -21.13 12.50
C PHE A 450 -5.44 -21.08 13.84
N ASN A 451 -5.55 -22.22 14.52
CA ASN A 451 -6.13 -22.30 15.85
C ASN A 451 -5.00 -22.13 16.89
N GLY A 452 -5.03 -21.04 17.66
CA GLY A 452 -3.98 -20.67 18.61
C GLY A 452 -3.10 -19.50 18.12
N THR A 453 -1.89 -19.39 18.68
CA THR A 453 -1.00 -18.23 18.47
C THR A 453 -0.15 -18.35 17.20
N VAL A 454 -0.21 -17.34 16.34
CA VAL A 454 0.70 -17.20 15.18
C VAL A 454 1.90 -16.33 15.58
N TYR A 455 3.09 -16.94 15.69
CA TYR A 455 4.34 -16.22 15.92
C TYR A 455 5.00 -15.85 14.58
N ALA A 456 5.20 -14.56 14.35
CA ALA A 456 5.93 -14.04 13.19
C ALA A 456 6.90 -12.94 13.62
N SER A 457 8.14 -12.96 13.11
CA SER A 457 9.10 -11.85 13.27
C SER A 457 8.76 -10.64 12.41
N GLY A 458 7.96 -10.85 11.37
CA GLY A 458 7.35 -9.85 10.51
C GLY A 458 6.34 -10.53 9.59
N GLY A 459 5.30 -9.80 9.18
CA GLY A 459 4.25 -10.32 8.32
C GLY A 459 3.46 -9.20 7.65
N ILE A 460 2.87 -9.49 6.49
CA ILE A 460 1.99 -8.57 5.77
C ILE A 460 0.64 -9.26 5.63
N PHE A 461 -0.38 -8.72 6.30
CA PHE A 461 -1.77 -9.12 6.08
C PHE A 461 -2.37 -8.18 5.04
N SER A 462 -2.53 -8.67 3.81
CA SER A 462 -3.18 -7.93 2.73
C SER A 462 -4.68 -8.23 2.71
N GLY A 463 -5.51 -7.21 2.89
CA GLY A 463 -6.97 -7.35 3.03
C GLY A 463 -7.47 -6.93 4.41
N THR A 464 -8.68 -7.35 4.77
CA THR A 464 -9.31 -7.00 6.04
C THR A 464 -8.83 -7.92 7.16
N VAL A 465 -8.34 -7.34 8.27
CA VAL A 465 -8.10 -8.08 9.51
C VAL A 465 -9.34 -7.95 10.39
N HIS A 466 -10.04 -9.06 10.63
CA HIS A 466 -11.10 -9.13 11.63
C HIS A 466 -10.53 -9.64 12.95
N ALA A 467 -10.55 -8.79 13.97
CA ALA A 467 -10.20 -9.14 15.33
C ALA A 467 -11.39 -8.78 16.24
N SER A 468 -11.75 -9.65 17.19
CA SER A 468 -12.71 -9.29 18.24
C SER A 468 -12.12 -8.26 19.20
N ASP A 469 -10.84 -8.47 19.54
CA ASP A 469 -10.00 -7.62 20.38
C ASP A 469 -8.59 -7.62 19.78
N GLY A 470 -7.84 -6.53 19.98
CA GLY A 470 -6.45 -6.43 19.52
C GLY A 470 -5.68 -5.33 20.24
N ASP A 471 -4.46 -5.65 20.65
CA ASP A 471 -3.48 -4.69 21.17
C ASP A 471 -2.44 -4.39 20.07
N PHE A 472 -2.23 -3.11 19.78
CA PHE A 472 -1.37 -2.64 18.70
C PHE A 472 -0.32 -1.67 19.26
N THR A 473 0.87 -2.18 19.55
CA THR A 473 2.00 -1.38 20.04
C THR A 473 2.86 -0.84 18.90
N GLY A 474 3.30 0.43 19.00
CA GLY A 474 4.17 1.08 18.01
C GLY A 474 3.42 2.04 17.09
N THR A 475 3.95 2.27 15.89
CA THR A 475 3.33 3.20 14.93
C THR A 475 2.20 2.53 14.15
N VAL A 476 0.98 3.03 14.29
CA VAL A 476 -0.18 2.65 13.46
C VAL A 476 -0.39 3.70 12.38
N THR A 477 -0.01 3.40 11.14
CA THR A 477 -0.18 4.31 10.00
C THR A 477 -1.50 4.03 9.28
N ALA A 478 -2.45 4.96 9.37
CA ALA A 478 -3.70 4.93 8.62
C ALA A 478 -3.86 6.22 7.80
N THR A 479 -3.83 6.11 6.47
CA THR A 479 -4.03 7.26 5.55
C THR A 479 -5.52 7.60 5.35
N SER A 480 -6.39 6.60 5.54
CA SER A 480 -7.84 6.70 5.52
C SER A 480 -8.45 5.59 6.39
N GLY A 481 -9.65 5.82 6.93
CA GLY A 481 -10.39 4.79 7.68
C GLY A 481 -11.35 5.36 8.70
N THR A 482 -11.86 4.51 9.59
CA THR A 482 -12.64 4.96 10.77
C THR A 482 -12.16 4.27 12.05
N ILE A 483 -12.12 5.02 13.15
CA ILE A 483 -11.76 4.56 14.50
C ILE A 483 -12.84 5.04 15.47
N GLY A 484 -13.67 4.14 15.99
CA GLY A 484 -14.71 4.51 16.98
C GLY A 484 -15.68 5.61 16.53
N GLY A 485 -15.99 5.70 15.24
CA GLY A 485 -16.83 6.75 14.65
C GLY A 485 -16.08 8.02 14.20
N TRP A 486 -14.77 8.12 14.46
CA TRP A 486 -13.90 9.15 13.88
C TRP A 486 -13.40 8.71 12.51
N SER A 487 -13.59 9.53 11.49
CA SER A 487 -12.94 9.39 10.19
C SER A 487 -11.48 9.86 10.28
N VAL A 488 -10.57 8.98 9.90
CA VAL A 488 -9.14 9.27 9.73
C VAL A 488 -8.91 9.74 8.30
N GLY A 489 -8.26 10.88 8.15
CA GLY A 489 -7.72 11.37 6.88
C GLY A 489 -6.23 11.65 7.00
N ALA A 490 -5.55 11.89 5.87
CA ALA A 490 -4.09 12.02 5.81
C ALA A 490 -3.48 13.13 6.70
N THR A 491 -4.28 14.12 7.14
CA THR A 491 -3.83 15.23 8.02
C THR A 491 -4.81 15.53 9.16
N SER A 492 -5.90 14.77 9.28
CA SER A 492 -7.05 15.13 10.12
C SER A 492 -7.77 13.94 10.76
N LEU A 493 -8.38 14.21 11.91
CA LEU A 493 -9.32 13.33 12.60
C LEU A 493 -10.64 14.08 12.73
N THR A 494 -11.73 13.54 12.20
CA THR A 494 -13.04 14.23 12.15
C THR A 494 -14.17 13.28 12.56
N ALA A 495 -15.17 13.79 13.28
CA ALA A 495 -16.34 13.00 13.67
C ALA A 495 -17.62 13.84 13.60
N GLY A 496 -18.77 13.17 13.49
CA GLY A 496 -20.08 13.81 13.42
C GLY A 496 -20.38 14.51 12.08
N SER A 497 -21.58 15.09 11.99
CA SER A 497 -22.07 15.76 10.77
C SER A 497 -22.83 17.05 11.10
N GLY A 498 -22.87 17.99 10.14
CA GLY A 498 -23.57 19.27 10.29
C GLY A 498 -23.09 20.06 11.51
N ALA A 499 -24.02 20.47 12.38
CA ALA A 499 -23.71 21.19 13.61
C ALA A 499 -23.04 20.33 14.70
N ASN A 500 -22.97 19.00 14.52
CA ASN A 500 -22.31 18.09 15.46
C ASN A 500 -20.88 17.72 15.02
N THR A 501 -20.37 18.29 13.93
CA THR A 501 -19.02 17.99 13.47
C THR A 501 -17.97 18.57 14.42
N VAL A 502 -17.01 17.73 14.78
CA VAL A 502 -15.78 18.07 15.50
C VAL A 502 -14.57 17.59 14.71
N GLY A 503 -13.45 18.30 14.81
CA GLY A 503 -12.23 17.86 14.14
C GLY A 503 -10.94 18.50 14.63
N ILE A 504 -9.86 17.79 14.34
CA ILE A 504 -8.47 18.21 14.49
C ILE A 504 -7.85 18.13 13.09
N ASP A 505 -7.25 19.20 12.58
CA ASP A 505 -6.72 19.24 11.22
C ASP A 505 -5.41 20.04 11.10
N SER A 506 -4.34 19.34 10.74
CA SER A 506 -3.02 19.94 10.49
C SER A 506 -2.83 20.43 9.05
N GLY A 507 -3.68 20.00 8.12
CA GLY A 507 -3.59 20.28 6.69
C GLY A 507 -4.42 21.46 6.22
N GLY A 508 -4.13 21.93 5.00
CA GLY A 508 -4.93 22.91 4.27
C GLY A 508 -5.26 24.21 5.03
N THR A 509 -6.42 24.80 4.71
CA THR A 509 -6.91 26.07 5.27
C THR A 509 -7.84 25.89 6.48
N ASN A 510 -8.13 24.66 6.90
CA ASN A 510 -8.99 24.39 8.05
C ASN A 510 -8.36 24.88 9.38
N PRO A 511 -9.16 25.22 10.40
CA PRO A 511 -8.67 25.47 11.75
C PRO A 511 -8.00 24.22 12.34
N ALA A 512 -7.03 24.40 13.23
CA ALA A 512 -6.32 23.31 13.90
C ALA A 512 -7.25 22.47 14.78
N PHE A 513 -8.20 23.13 15.45
CA PHE A 513 -9.30 22.53 16.19
C PHE A 513 -10.60 23.24 15.82
N TYR A 514 -11.69 22.49 15.61
CA TYR A 514 -12.99 23.06 15.34
C TYR A 514 -14.13 22.18 15.86
N ALA A 515 -15.23 22.83 16.25
CA ALA A 515 -16.44 22.18 16.71
C ALA A 515 -17.68 23.00 16.31
N GLY A 516 -18.74 22.31 15.90
CA GLY A 516 -20.05 22.90 15.65
C GLY A 516 -20.42 23.17 14.19
N SER A 517 -19.63 22.68 13.21
CA SER A 517 -19.89 22.90 11.79
C SER A 517 -19.12 21.91 10.89
N ALA A 518 -19.81 21.38 9.88
CA ALA A 518 -19.21 20.58 8.81
C ALA A 518 -18.34 21.42 7.84
N THR A 519 -18.46 22.75 7.88
CA THR A 519 -17.53 23.69 7.23
C THR A 519 -16.60 24.27 8.29
N PRO A 520 -15.33 23.82 8.41
CA PRO A 520 -14.48 24.11 9.56
C PRO A 520 -14.21 25.61 9.78
N GLY A 521 -14.01 26.36 8.70
CA GLY A 521 -13.83 27.83 8.76
C GLY A 521 -15.04 28.60 9.32
N SER A 522 -16.24 28.02 9.25
CA SER A 522 -17.48 28.58 9.78
C SER A 522 -17.86 28.04 11.17
N ALA A 523 -17.01 27.20 11.78
CA ALA A 523 -17.33 26.59 13.07
C ALA A 523 -17.49 27.64 14.19
N PRO A 524 -18.55 27.55 15.01
CA PRO A 524 -18.84 28.50 16.09
C PRO A 524 -17.80 28.48 17.21
N PHE A 525 -17.10 27.34 17.39
CA PHE A 525 -15.86 27.25 18.15
C PHE A 525 -14.74 26.74 17.24
N ARG A 526 -13.66 27.52 17.11
CA ARG A 526 -12.48 27.13 16.32
C ARG A 526 -11.20 27.81 16.79
N VAL A 527 -10.08 27.14 16.55
CA VAL A 527 -8.72 27.62 16.83
C VAL A 527 -7.93 27.61 15.53
N THR A 528 -7.40 28.76 15.10
CA THR A 528 -6.56 28.85 13.89
C THR A 528 -5.25 28.07 14.08
N LYS A 529 -4.50 27.85 12.99
CA LYS A 529 -3.16 27.24 13.07
C LYS A 529 -2.14 28.11 13.85
N THR A 530 -2.42 29.40 14.03
CA THR A 530 -1.66 30.35 14.85
C THR A 530 -2.13 30.42 16.31
N GLY A 531 -3.21 29.73 16.68
CA GLY A 531 -3.75 29.68 18.05
C GLY A 531 -4.89 30.65 18.34
N ASP A 532 -5.35 31.44 17.36
CA ASP A 532 -6.42 32.41 17.55
C ASP A 532 -7.77 31.70 17.75
N ILE A 533 -8.42 31.99 18.87
CA ILE A 533 -9.70 31.39 19.22
C ILE A 533 -10.84 32.26 18.69
N THR A 534 -11.76 31.67 17.92
CA THR A 534 -13.09 32.25 17.70
C THR A 534 -14.13 31.42 18.45
N ALA A 535 -14.89 32.08 19.32
CA ALA A 535 -16.10 31.57 19.93
C ALA A 535 -17.25 32.54 19.62
N THR A 536 -18.33 32.06 18.98
CA THR A 536 -19.52 32.90 18.69
C THR A 536 -20.53 32.92 19.85
N GLY A 537 -20.33 32.07 20.86
CA GLY A 537 -21.08 32.07 22.13
C GLY A 537 -20.26 32.67 23.28
N THR A 538 -20.62 32.32 24.52
CA THR A 538 -19.92 32.79 25.73
C THR A 538 -18.60 32.04 25.93
N LEU A 539 -17.52 32.77 26.20
CA LEU A 539 -16.25 32.22 26.72
C LEU A 539 -16.19 32.46 28.23
N ILE A 540 -16.06 31.39 29.02
CA ILE A 540 -16.07 31.45 30.50
C ILE A 540 -14.72 30.99 31.04
N ALA A 541 -14.03 31.85 31.79
CA ALA A 541 -12.86 31.48 32.59
C ALA A 541 -13.29 31.42 34.07
N SER A 542 -13.69 30.23 34.54
CA SER A 542 -14.30 30.03 35.86
C SER A 542 -13.32 30.14 37.04
N SER A 543 -12.03 29.94 36.79
CA SER A 543 -10.95 30.09 37.79
C SER A 543 -9.63 30.43 37.11
N GLY A 544 -9.40 31.71 36.87
CA GLY A 544 -8.18 32.22 36.21
C GLY A 544 -8.52 33.44 35.35
N GLY A 545 -7.77 34.53 35.50
CA GLY A 545 -7.90 35.69 34.62
C GLY A 545 -7.28 35.42 33.24
N ILE A 546 -7.64 36.23 32.25
CA ILE A 546 -6.89 36.30 30.99
C ILE A 546 -5.54 36.95 31.30
N SER A 547 -4.44 36.19 31.21
CA SER A 547 -3.09 36.72 31.38
C SER A 547 -2.58 37.35 30.08
N GLY A 548 -2.14 38.61 30.13
CA GLY A 548 -1.69 39.36 28.97
C GLY A 548 -2.67 40.47 28.60
N ASN A 549 -2.63 40.93 27.35
CA ASN A 549 -3.47 42.03 26.88
C ASN A 549 -4.88 41.51 26.51
N PHE A 550 -5.91 42.05 27.15
CA PHE A 550 -7.31 41.82 26.76
C PHE A 550 -7.80 42.98 25.89
N TYR A 551 -7.84 42.76 24.59
CA TYR A 551 -8.36 43.73 23.62
C TYR A 551 -9.88 43.58 23.48
N VAL A 552 -10.62 44.68 23.65
CA VAL A 552 -12.08 44.72 23.47
C VAL A 552 -12.38 45.68 22.32
N GLY A 553 -12.76 45.11 21.18
CA GLY A 553 -12.86 45.81 19.90
C GLY A 553 -11.79 45.34 18.92
N SER A 554 -12.04 45.53 17.63
CA SER A 554 -11.07 45.21 16.58
C SER A 554 -10.15 46.40 16.28
N ASP A 555 -8.94 46.13 15.81
CA ASP A 555 -8.07 47.15 15.18
C ASP A 555 -8.72 47.78 13.92
N VAL A 556 -9.82 47.20 13.44
CA VAL A 556 -10.61 47.63 12.27
C VAL A 556 -12.06 47.92 12.65
N GLY A 557 -12.26 49.08 13.30
CA GLY A 557 -13.46 49.92 13.13
C GLY A 557 -14.79 49.46 13.74
N ALA A 558 -14.85 48.35 14.49
CA ALA A 558 -16.07 47.92 15.18
C ALA A 558 -16.02 48.27 16.68
N SER A 559 -17.08 48.89 17.20
CA SER A 559 -17.19 49.31 18.61
C SER A 559 -17.18 48.12 19.57
N GLY A 560 -16.01 47.82 20.14
CA GLY A 560 -15.88 46.88 21.23
C GLY A 560 -16.31 47.48 22.55
N ASN A 561 -17.38 46.96 23.13
CA ASN A 561 -17.85 47.34 24.46
C ASN A 561 -17.51 46.24 25.47
N LEU A 562 -16.87 46.60 26.58
CA LEU A 562 -16.72 45.70 27.72
C LEU A 562 -17.98 45.79 28.59
N TYR A 563 -18.88 44.84 28.42
CA TYR A 563 -20.05 44.70 29.29
C TYR A 563 -19.68 43.95 30.57
N VAL A 564 -19.98 44.54 31.72
CA VAL A 564 -19.90 43.89 33.02
C VAL A 564 -21.32 43.67 33.55
N GLY A 565 -21.57 42.46 34.05
CA GLY A 565 -22.91 42.01 34.44
C GLY A 565 -23.47 42.72 35.68
N SER A 566 -24.75 42.48 35.96
CA SER A 566 -25.38 42.94 37.20
C SER A 566 -24.63 42.42 38.43
N ASN A 567 -24.43 43.29 39.42
CA ASN A 567 -23.67 43.02 40.65
C ASN A 567 -22.20 42.63 40.45
N ALA A 568 -21.57 43.01 39.33
CA ALA A 568 -20.14 42.83 39.10
C ALA A 568 -19.42 44.18 38.95
N ASP A 569 -18.20 44.27 39.51
CA ASP A 569 -17.37 45.48 39.47
C ASP A 569 -16.30 45.37 38.35
N MET A 570 -16.06 46.46 37.62
CA MET A 570 -14.79 46.64 36.91
C MET A 570 -13.71 47.05 37.92
N ARG A 571 -12.93 46.08 38.40
CA ARG A 571 -11.80 46.35 39.30
C ARG A 571 -10.52 46.59 38.51
N PHE A 572 -10.11 47.85 38.46
CA PHE A 572 -8.75 48.20 38.09
C PHE A 572 -7.80 47.92 39.28
N SER A 573 -6.54 47.56 39.00
CA SER A 573 -5.55 47.05 39.97
C SER A 573 -5.27 47.99 41.17
N ALA A 574 -4.87 47.43 42.32
CA ALA A 574 -4.41 48.21 43.47
C ALA A 574 -3.13 49.01 43.17
N ASP A 575 -2.27 48.49 42.28
CA ASP A 575 -1.04 49.13 41.85
C ASP A 575 -1.18 49.72 40.45
N GLY A 576 -0.83 51.02 40.30
CA GLY A 576 -0.37 51.59 39.04
C GLY A 576 -1.40 51.80 37.91
N ILE A 577 -2.67 52.06 38.20
CA ILE A 577 -3.67 52.37 37.16
C ILE A 577 -3.32 53.70 36.46
N ARG A 578 -2.71 53.64 35.27
CA ARG A 578 -2.41 54.83 34.47
C ARG A 578 -3.48 55.09 33.41
N CYS A 579 -4.55 55.79 33.79
CA CYS A 579 -5.43 56.45 32.82
C CYS A 579 -4.69 57.65 32.20
N ILE A 580 -3.97 57.42 31.09
CA ILE A 580 -3.17 58.45 30.42
C ILE A 580 -4.09 59.54 29.85
N LEU A 581 -4.05 60.72 30.47
CA LEU A 581 -4.52 61.97 29.87
C LEU A 581 -3.48 62.49 28.87
N PRO A 582 -3.87 63.19 27.78
CA PRO A 582 -2.92 63.74 26.83
C PRO A 582 -1.99 64.76 27.47
N THR A 583 -0.72 64.73 27.06
CA THR A 583 0.25 65.80 27.32
C THR A 583 -0.10 67.03 26.47
N ALA A 584 -1.01 67.86 26.98
CA ALA A 584 -1.38 69.15 26.41
C ALA A 584 -0.88 70.29 27.32
N ALA A 585 -0.30 71.33 26.73
CA ALA A 585 0.29 72.46 27.47
C ALA A 585 -0.74 73.50 27.98
N GLY A 586 -2.03 73.15 28.02
CA GLY A 586 -3.12 74.04 28.44
C GLY A 586 -4.30 73.27 29.01
N ALA A 587 -5.10 73.94 29.85
CA ALA A 587 -6.17 73.33 30.64
C ALA A 587 -7.38 72.79 29.84
N ASN A 588 -7.43 73.04 28.52
CA ASN A 588 -8.50 72.56 27.64
C ASN A 588 -8.11 71.23 26.98
N ILE A 589 -8.96 70.19 27.11
CA ILE A 589 -8.83 68.90 26.40
C ILE A 589 -10.00 68.70 25.41
N PRO A 590 -10.00 69.36 24.23
CA PRO A 590 -11.14 69.38 23.31
C PRO A 590 -10.98 68.35 22.16
N THR A 591 -10.72 67.08 22.45
CA THR A 591 -10.53 66.05 21.40
C THR A 591 -11.46 64.85 21.55
N ALA A 592 -11.84 64.23 20.43
CA ALA A 592 -12.78 63.12 20.40
C ALA A 592 -12.28 61.86 21.14
N SER A 593 -10.98 61.72 21.40
CA SER A 593 -10.38 60.43 21.75
C SER A 593 -10.22 60.13 23.25
N GLN A 594 -10.19 61.14 24.15
CA GLN A 594 -9.57 60.94 25.48
C GLN A 594 -10.31 61.67 26.63
N ALA A 595 -11.12 60.92 27.39
CA ALA A 595 -11.54 61.15 28.79
C ALA A 595 -12.36 59.94 29.29
N ILE A 596 -12.51 59.73 30.60
CA ILE A 596 -13.56 58.84 31.12
C ILE A 596 -14.91 59.52 30.85
N ARG A 597 -15.70 58.98 29.93
CA ARG A 597 -17.00 59.54 29.51
C ARG A 597 -18.13 58.56 29.81
N TRP A 598 -19.12 59.06 30.55
CA TRP A 598 -20.38 58.34 30.77
C TRP A 598 -21.43 58.93 29.82
N PHE A 599 -21.80 58.17 28.80
CA PHE A 599 -22.86 58.57 27.86
C PHE A 599 -24.23 58.14 28.41
N PRO A 600 -25.19 59.06 28.58
CA PRO A 600 -26.57 58.70 28.91
C PRO A 600 -27.28 58.13 27.66
N SER A 601 -26.96 56.88 27.32
CA SER A 601 -27.54 56.04 26.26
C SER A 601 -27.30 56.43 24.79
N GLY A 602 -27.51 55.46 23.89
CA GLY A 602 -27.86 55.72 22.48
C GLY A 602 -26.72 55.69 21.48
N THR A 603 -26.25 56.87 21.07
CA THR A 603 -25.52 57.07 19.81
C THR A 603 -24.32 57.99 20.03
N GLY A 604 -23.17 57.40 20.36
CA GLY A 604 -21.98 58.13 20.77
C GLY A 604 -21.27 58.89 19.65
N SER A 605 -21.47 60.21 19.59
CA SER A 605 -20.56 61.17 18.96
C SER A 605 -20.57 62.46 19.78
N TRP A 606 -19.41 63.10 19.93
CA TRP A 606 -19.32 64.41 20.58
C TRP A 606 -20.04 65.46 19.73
N THR A 607 -20.86 66.31 20.36
CA THR A 607 -21.47 67.48 19.72
C THR A 607 -21.39 68.68 20.66
N SER A 608 -21.34 69.88 20.11
CA SER A 608 -21.39 71.14 20.87
C SER A 608 -22.80 71.49 21.41
N ALA A 609 -23.79 70.61 21.22
CA ALA A 609 -25.21 70.88 21.48
C ALA A 609 -25.79 70.17 22.72
N VAL A 610 -24.99 69.37 23.45
CA VAL A 610 -25.47 68.52 24.56
C VAL A 610 -24.54 68.65 25.77
N SER A 611 -25.12 68.72 26.97
CA SER A 611 -24.40 68.74 28.25
C SER A 611 -24.11 67.32 28.77
N TYR A 612 -22.98 67.14 29.45
CA TYR A 612 -22.55 65.85 30.02
C TYR A 612 -22.21 66.03 31.50
N ALA A 613 -22.45 65.00 32.32
CA ALA A 613 -22.05 64.94 33.72
C ALA A 613 -21.47 63.56 34.06
N GLY A 614 -20.34 63.53 34.75
CA GLY A 614 -19.74 62.32 35.32
C GLY A 614 -19.76 62.40 36.84
N LEU A 615 -20.32 61.39 37.51
CA LEU A 615 -20.41 61.35 38.97
C LEU A 615 -19.25 60.53 39.54
N ILE A 616 -18.44 61.14 40.42
CA ILE A 616 -17.40 60.47 41.21
C ILE A 616 -17.73 60.69 42.69
N THR A 617 -18.53 59.81 43.29
CA THR A 617 -18.88 59.89 44.72
C THR A 617 -18.16 58.83 45.53
N TYR A 618 -17.55 59.25 46.64
CA TYR A 618 -16.91 58.40 47.63
C TYR A 618 -17.81 58.24 48.85
N LYS A 619 -17.89 57.01 49.36
CA LYS A 619 -18.51 56.72 50.66
C LYS A 619 -17.41 56.62 51.72
N ASN A 620 -17.45 57.53 52.69
CA ASN A 620 -16.58 57.46 53.87
C ASN A 620 -16.78 56.10 54.58
N PRO A 621 -15.71 55.32 54.86
CA PRO A 621 -15.80 53.99 55.49
C PRO A 621 -15.93 54.03 57.01
N SER A 622 -16.08 55.22 57.62
CA SER A 622 -16.50 55.36 59.02
C SER A 622 -17.72 54.48 59.31
N PRO A 623 -17.80 53.78 60.47
CA PRO A 623 -18.88 52.83 60.77
C PRO A 623 -20.29 53.45 60.83
N THR A 624 -20.40 54.79 60.87
CA THR A 624 -21.67 55.52 60.76
C THR A 624 -21.55 56.70 59.77
N PRO A 625 -21.52 56.45 58.45
CA PRO A 625 -21.28 57.50 57.46
C PRO A 625 -22.59 58.19 57.11
N THR A 626 -22.75 59.44 57.55
CA THR A 626 -23.93 60.28 57.29
C THR A 626 -23.80 61.19 56.07
N VAL A 627 -22.68 61.11 55.35
CA VAL A 627 -22.36 61.92 54.16
C VAL A 627 -21.74 61.05 53.06
N MET A 628 -22.07 61.38 51.80
CA MET A 628 -21.36 60.92 50.60
C MET A 628 -20.58 62.13 50.07
N ASP A 629 -19.29 61.97 49.83
CA ASP A 629 -18.42 63.09 49.45
C ASP A 629 -18.04 63.00 47.96
N LEU A 630 -18.16 64.12 47.25
CA LEU A 630 -17.48 64.34 45.96
C LEU A 630 -16.11 64.94 46.27
N ILE A 631 -15.07 64.11 46.25
CA ILE A 631 -13.70 64.53 46.57
C ILE A 631 -12.93 64.78 45.27
N LEU A 632 -12.59 66.04 45.01
CA LEU A 632 -11.69 66.47 43.94
C LEU A 632 -10.41 67.03 44.58
N THR A 633 -9.44 66.16 44.84
CA THR A 633 -8.18 66.54 45.49
C THR A 633 -7.09 66.81 44.45
N SER A 634 -6.50 67.99 44.53
CA SER A 634 -5.18 68.30 43.98
C SER A 634 -4.22 68.44 45.15
N CYS A 635 -3.12 67.70 45.12
CA CYS A 635 -2.07 67.78 46.13
C CYS A 635 -0.71 67.87 45.45
N VAL A 636 0.10 68.80 45.95
CA VAL A 636 1.55 68.86 45.68
C VAL A 636 2.22 68.18 46.87
N GLY A 637 3.15 67.27 46.62
CA GLY A 637 3.89 66.56 47.67
C GLY A 637 5.00 67.42 48.26
N ASP A 638 5.53 67.01 49.42
CA ASP A 638 6.56 67.78 50.15
C ASP A 638 7.80 68.12 49.31
N ASP A 639 8.17 67.26 48.35
CA ASP A 639 9.30 67.46 47.44
C ASP A 639 9.08 68.60 46.42
N ASP A 640 7.83 68.88 46.05
CA ASP A 640 7.42 69.86 45.03
C ASP A 640 6.77 71.14 45.63
N ASP A 641 6.52 71.17 46.94
CA ASP A 641 5.77 72.25 47.63
C ASP A 641 6.39 73.64 47.40
N ALA A 642 7.70 73.76 47.19
CA ALA A 642 8.34 75.04 46.91
C ALA A 642 8.13 75.57 45.48
N VAL A 643 7.66 74.73 44.55
CA VAL A 643 7.67 74.99 43.11
C VAL A 643 6.26 75.06 42.51
N LEU A 644 5.35 74.19 42.95
CA LEU A 644 4.04 73.98 42.35
C LEU A 644 2.88 74.39 43.27
N ASP A 645 1.84 75.00 42.69
CA ASP A 645 0.58 75.31 43.39
C ASP A 645 -0.40 74.13 43.24
N ALA A 646 -0.99 73.67 44.35
CA ALA A 646 -2.07 72.68 44.29
C ALA A 646 -3.40 73.41 43.99
N ARG A 647 -4.00 73.10 42.84
CA ARG A 647 -5.21 73.78 42.33
C ARG A 647 -6.29 72.76 41.98
N ALA A 648 -7.51 72.98 42.47
CA ALA A 648 -8.72 72.26 42.06
C ALA A 648 -9.70 73.27 41.45
N ILE A 649 -10.08 73.07 40.19
CA ILE A 649 -10.83 74.05 39.39
C ILE A 649 -12.14 73.43 38.91
N PHE A 650 -13.25 74.16 39.07
CA PHE A 650 -14.52 73.91 38.40
C PHE A 650 -14.79 75.04 37.40
N GLN A 651 -14.76 74.74 36.11
CA GLN A 651 -14.67 75.73 35.03
C GLN A 651 -15.69 75.46 33.93
N ALA A 652 -16.40 76.51 33.53
CA ALA A 652 -17.28 76.54 32.37
C ALA A 652 -16.64 77.44 31.30
N GLY A 653 -16.10 76.82 30.25
CA GLY A 653 -15.46 77.51 29.13
C GLY A 653 -16.37 77.64 27.92
N HIS A 654 -16.28 78.76 27.20
CA HIS A 654 -16.98 78.99 25.94
C HIS A 654 -15.99 79.53 24.88
N TYR A 655 -16.03 78.94 23.69
CA TYR A 655 -15.31 79.45 22.52
C TYR A 655 -16.27 80.27 21.65
N ALA A 656 -15.99 81.56 21.48
CA ALA A 656 -16.74 82.44 20.58
C ALA A 656 -15.78 83.20 19.67
N GLY A 657 -15.99 83.13 18.35
CA GLY A 657 -15.17 83.86 17.37
C GLY A 657 -13.67 83.49 17.35
N GLY A 658 -13.28 82.34 17.90
CA GLY A 658 -11.88 81.91 18.05
C GLY A 658 -11.21 82.33 19.36
N ALA A 659 -11.86 83.16 20.19
CA ALA A 659 -11.41 83.46 21.54
C ALA A 659 -12.00 82.46 22.55
N TYR A 660 -11.22 82.11 23.58
CA TYR A 660 -11.68 81.36 24.74
C TYR A 660 -12.00 82.32 25.88
N THR A 661 -13.17 82.18 26.48
CA THR A 661 -13.53 82.81 27.75
C THR A 661 -14.02 81.74 28.72
N ASP A 662 -13.81 81.96 30.02
CA ASP A 662 -14.27 81.03 31.05
C ASP A 662 -14.83 81.75 32.28
N ALA A 663 -15.79 81.10 32.92
CA ALA A 663 -16.16 81.36 34.30
C ALA A 663 -15.71 80.16 35.14
N ARG A 664 -14.94 80.39 36.22
CA ARG A 664 -14.44 79.31 37.07
C ARG A 664 -14.46 79.63 38.55
N LEU A 665 -14.75 78.60 39.34
CA LEU A 665 -14.50 78.51 40.77
C LEU A 665 -13.22 77.70 40.98
N GLU A 666 -12.34 78.19 41.82
CA GLU A 666 -10.99 77.66 41.94
C GLU A 666 -10.54 77.62 43.39
N VAL A 667 -10.19 76.43 43.89
CA VAL A 667 -9.58 76.22 45.21
C VAL A 667 -8.08 76.11 45.03
N VAL A 668 -7.33 77.06 45.60
CA VAL A 668 -5.88 77.15 45.48
C VAL A 668 -5.22 76.98 46.85
N ARG A 669 -4.20 76.13 46.85
CA ARG A 669 -3.13 76.13 47.83
C ARG A 669 -1.85 76.50 47.09
N GLU A 670 -1.44 77.74 47.20
CA GLU A 670 -0.17 78.19 46.59
C GLU A 670 1.01 77.53 47.31
N LYS A 671 2.09 77.37 46.54
CA LYS A 671 3.37 76.78 46.95
C LYS A 671 3.95 77.37 48.23
N GLY A 672 4.65 76.55 49.01
CA GLY A 672 5.34 76.95 50.23
C GLY A 672 4.39 77.53 51.25
N SER A 673 4.74 78.62 51.90
CA SER A 673 3.84 79.35 52.81
C SER A 673 2.84 80.28 52.09
N GLY A 674 2.59 80.09 50.79
CA GLY A 674 1.68 80.91 49.97
C GLY A 674 0.21 80.88 50.41
N ALA A 675 -0.64 81.63 49.69
CA ALA A 675 -2.03 81.79 50.08
C ALA A 675 -2.86 80.50 49.96
N LYS A 676 -3.95 80.45 50.74
CA LYS A 676 -4.99 79.43 50.71
C LYS A 676 -6.30 80.12 50.44
N TYR A 677 -6.88 79.93 49.25
CA TYR A 677 -8.07 80.68 48.87
C TYR A 677 -9.02 79.89 47.98
N VAL A 678 -10.26 80.37 47.95
CA VAL A 678 -11.23 80.02 46.93
C VAL A 678 -11.48 81.29 46.11
N ALA A 679 -11.18 81.26 44.82
CA ALA A 679 -11.36 82.37 43.91
C ALA A 679 -12.47 82.08 42.90
N THR A 680 -13.20 83.13 42.52
CA THR A 680 -14.16 83.12 41.42
C THR A 680 -13.66 84.06 40.33
N TYR A 681 -13.40 83.53 39.14
CA TYR A 681 -13.02 84.31 37.97
C TYR A 681 -14.19 84.33 36.99
N GLY A 682 -14.68 85.53 36.69
CA GLY A 682 -15.86 85.77 35.84
C GLY A 682 -16.52 87.10 36.19
N ASP A 683 -17.51 87.51 35.41
CA ASP A 683 -18.13 88.85 35.51
C ASP A 683 -19.07 89.03 36.71
N ARG A 684 -19.52 87.93 37.34
CA ARG A 684 -20.55 87.95 38.38
C ARG A 684 -20.39 86.81 39.40
N LEU A 685 -20.52 87.15 40.69
CA LEU A 685 -20.73 86.21 41.80
C LEU A 685 -22.06 86.54 42.47
N GLU A 686 -22.97 85.57 42.53
CA GLU A 686 -24.28 85.71 43.17
C GLU A 686 -24.34 84.85 44.44
N VAL A 687 -24.80 85.47 45.54
CA VAL A 687 -25.09 84.77 46.80
C VAL A 687 -26.49 85.20 47.23
N GLU A 688 -27.45 84.27 47.18
CA GLU A 688 -28.88 84.58 47.25
C GLU A 688 -29.37 85.04 48.63
N ASN A 689 -28.77 84.53 49.72
CA ASN A 689 -29.28 84.72 51.08
C ASN A 689 -28.35 85.59 51.94
N CYS A 690 -27.20 85.07 52.38
CA CYS A 690 -26.21 85.86 53.11
C CYS A 690 -24.78 85.33 52.91
N ILE A 691 -23.81 86.23 52.98
CA ILE A 691 -22.39 85.90 53.15
C ILE A 691 -22.08 86.01 54.64
N ARG A 692 -21.60 84.92 55.26
CA ARG A 692 -21.07 84.96 56.62
C ARG A 692 -19.59 85.35 56.56
N LEU A 693 -19.27 86.54 57.06
CA LEU A 693 -17.90 86.97 57.33
C LEU A 693 -17.59 86.70 58.81
N THR A 694 -16.32 86.40 59.11
CA THR A 694 -15.80 86.27 60.47
C THR A 694 -14.94 87.49 60.80
N GLU A 695 -14.97 87.96 62.04
CA GLU A 695 -14.08 89.04 62.47
C GLU A 695 -12.60 88.68 62.31
N MET A 696 -11.83 89.63 61.79
CA MET A 696 -10.38 89.54 61.65
C MET A 696 -9.72 90.84 62.10
N SER A 697 -8.41 90.79 62.38
CA SER A 697 -7.59 92.00 62.50
C SER A 697 -7.61 92.80 61.18
N ASP A 698 -7.44 94.12 61.26
CA ASP A 698 -7.41 95.00 60.08
C ASP A 698 -6.35 94.49 59.06
N PRO A 699 -6.75 94.13 57.82
CA PRO A 699 -5.88 93.47 56.87
C PRO A 699 -4.77 94.39 56.34
N SER A 700 -3.77 93.80 55.69
CA SER A 700 -2.83 94.57 54.86
C SER A 700 -3.58 95.34 53.75
N ASN A 701 -2.94 96.38 53.21
CA ASN A 701 -3.51 97.11 52.08
C ASN A 701 -3.63 96.17 50.87
N PRO A 702 -4.79 96.13 50.19
CA PRO A 702 -4.92 95.40 48.93
C PRO A 702 -4.07 96.07 47.84
N SER A 703 -3.77 95.32 46.78
CA SER A 703 -3.07 95.83 45.60
C SER A 703 -3.84 96.95 44.89
N ALA A 704 -3.16 97.68 44.00
CA ALA A 704 -3.83 98.70 43.18
C ALA A 704 -5.05 98.13 42.44
N ASN A 705 -6.14 98.91 42.41
CA ASN A 705 -7.44 98.54 41.84
C ASN A 705 -8.16 97.36 42.53
N GLN A 706 -7.78 97.02 43.77
CA GLN A 706 -8.49 96.03 44.60
C GLN A 706 -9.03 96.67 45.89
N ALA A 707 -10.02 96.00 46.46
CA ALA A 707 -10.59 96.33 47.76
C ALA A 707 -10.84 95.05 48.56
N TYR A 708 -10.62 95.08 49.87
CA TYR A 708 -11.02 94.00 50.77
C TYR A 708 -12.28 94.40 51.52
N LEU A 709 -13.35 93.62 51.37
CA LEU A 709 -14.53 93.66 52.23
C LEU A 709 -14.34 92.63 53.35
N PHE A 710 -14.34 93.09 54.59
CA PHE A 710 -14.06 92.25 55.76
C PHE A 710 -14.83 92.75 56.98
N THR A 711 -14.84 91.93 58.03
CA THR A 711 -15.36 92.30 59.34
C THR A 711 -14.23 92.39 60.36
N LYS A 712 -14.26 93.38 61.27
CA LYS A 712 -13.33 93.48 62.41
C LYS A 712 -14.06 93.95 63.66
N ASP A 713 -13.54 93.65 64.84
CA ASP A 713 -14.02 94.31 66.06
C ASP A 713 -13.69 95.81 66.04
N ASN A 714 -14.59 96.64 66.58
CA ASN A 714 -14.35 98.07 66.81
C ASN A 714 -13.43 98.36 68.01
N GLY A 715 -12.93 97.34 68.70
CA GLY A 715 -12.18 97.43 69.95
C GLY A 715 -13.06 97.46 71.20
N SER A 716 -14.34 97.10 71.08
CA SER A 716 -15.32 97.05 72.17
C SER A 716 -16.26 95.83 72.07
N GLY A 717 -15.88 94.80 71.30
CA GLY A 717 -16.66 93.58 71.11
C GLY A 717 -17.85 93.72 70.15
N LYS A 718 -17.76 94.61 69.15
CA LYS A 718 -18.81 94.84 68.15
C LYS A 718 -18.27 94.78 66.73
N THR A 719 -18.92 93.97 65.89
CA THR A 719 -18.53 93.76 64.50
C THR A 719 -18.71 95.01 63.65
N GLN A 720 -17.63 95.48 63.04
CA GLN A 720 -17.63 96.47 61.97
C GLN A 720 -17.50 95.78 60.62
N LEU A 721 -18.45 96.01 59.71
CA LEU A 721 -18.26 95.74 58.29
C LEU A 721 -17.40 96.86 57.71
N CYS A 722 -16.25 96.53 57.16
CA CYS A 722 -15.26 97.46 56.65
C CYS A 722 -14.89 97.15 55.20
N VAL A 723 -14.58 98.19 54.43
CA VAL A 723 -13.87 98.09 53.16
C VAL A 723 -12.52 98.79 53.26
N LYS A 724 -11.46 98.12 52.82
CA LYS A 724 -10.11 98.70 52.70
C LYS A 724 -9.72 98.79 51.23
N PHE A 725 -9.18 99.93 50.83
CA PHE A 725 -8.61 100.16 49.49
C PHE A 725 -7.08 100.30 49.60
N SER A 726 -6.37 100.28 48.47
CA SER A 726 -4.90 100.38 48.42
C SER A 726 -4.32 101.66 49.05
N SER A 727 -5.12 102.72 49.18
CA SER A 727 -4.79 103.97 49.87
C SER A 727 -4.63 103.85 51.40
N GLY A 728 -4.93 102.69 51.97
CA GLY A 728 -4.45 102.25 53.29
C GLY A 728 -5.36 102.52 54.49
N ALA A 729 -6.34 103.42 54.38
CA ALA A 729 -7.36 103.59 55.41
C ALA A 729 -8.49 102.56 55.23
N SER A 730 -8.84 101.86 56.32
CA SER A 730 -10.02 101.00 56.37
C SER A 730 -11.27 101.84 56.66
N ILE A 731 -12.19 101.88 55.71
CA ILE A 731 -13.45 102.61 55.80
C ILE A 731 -14.50 101.69 56.43
N VAL A 732 -15.07 102.12 57.55
CA VAL A 732 -16.20 101.42 58.17
C VAL A 732 -17.46 101.70 57.35
N ILE A 733 -18.09 100.65 56.82
CA ILE A 733 -19.38 100.71 56.13
C ILE A 733 -20.51 100.74 57.16
N ALA A 734 -20.44 99.85 58.15
CA ALA A 734 -21.40 99.75 59.24
C ALA A 734 -20.72 99.21 60.50
N THR A 735 -21.22 99.58 61.67
CA THR A 735 -20.87 98.96 62.95
C THR A 735 -22.13 98.34 63.53
N GLN A 736 -22.01 97.15 64.11
CA GLN A 736 -23.06 96.49 64.88
C GLN A 736 -23.59 97.44 65.97
N ALA A 737 -24.92 97.46 66.15
CA ALA A 737 -25.62 98.38 67.04
C ALA A 737 -25.21 98.21 68.52
#